data_AF-A0A4V4N4B1-F1
#
_entry.id   AF-A0A4V4N4B1-F1
#
_cell.length_a   1.000
_cell.length_b   1.000
_cell.length_c   1.000
_cell.angle_alpha   90.00
_cell.angle_beta   90.00
_cell.angle_gamma   90.00
#
_symmetry.space_group_name_H-M   'P 1'
#
loop_
_entity.id
_entity.type
_entity.pdbx_description
1 polymer ?
#
loop_
_entity_poly.entity_id
_entity_poly.type
_entity_poly.pdbx_seq_one_letter_code
_entity_poly.pdbx_strand_id
1 'polypeptide(L)'
;MSLLSDRQREELHKSLLDYLESSGYADSARALRRDLQLEDIVLDSKAKYAGLLEKKWTSVIRLQRKVIELESRNAQLNAELSSPAMATKRPKSVHFLPSAPKHTLSGHRSAVVSISFHPKFTLIASGSDDASIKVWDWDSAECERTLRGHTKAVLSLDYDQSGNLLASASSDTSIKLWDAAGDYANIKTLYGHDDSVSCVRFLANTNTLISSSRDQSIRFWEISSGYCTRTLNPHSDWIRGIIPTDDGKTLATASSDQTSMIVDIPTGNTIGELRGHEHVIECVAWAPTSSYQNISQLISENSSAIDKSDSNDSNRFLATGSRDKTIKLWDASTNQCVYTFNGHDSWVKSIMFHPAGTHLLSSSEDKSIKIWDLTTGRCTRTIEDAHKNFINSLTWGRQTMPDNANLNRRFSMPQPPLRSMSGGDVLRSVQQQAQSISRPLNVIASASSDTTIKNHHHIRPSSESYAAKLRREDASLAALELRIAGGWVRDKLLGKPSDDIDVAITPLTGLPFAEALAEYLQSIEPQQKISIARIDANPNQSKHLETARMKVSGYEVDFVNLRSETYATGSRIPQMSLGTPLEDALRRDITINSLFYNIHTRQVEDFTGKGLEDLKNGLVRTPLEPFQTFSDDPLRVLRCIRFATRYGFTLDNTIIEAAQRDAIRRGVCENVSKERIGTEIDKMLNSQQPLEALTNLSKTKLHDIVFGVSGDGVEGDALEASYALAAGHLLQYALYEPAKLGITERLSQFVTQDKLLIRRLWLGVALIPYFNMQVKEKKKIVTAPAFIASNCLKYGNAERAHIDNLVLGCNFIRENIRGIDLNDRVALASALRHVNVHRSAQGTDWAATVLFTLLQELLEVYYRSGCNDDDITSVVGLYNTFVESVVTTLDIPRELESRPILDGKRIISVLHLKPGPQIQEINEKVILWQLRHPTGGEAECEAFLLSEQAEGRIPGPQAVDDASKKRKK
;
A
#
# COMPACT_ATOMS: atom_id res chain seq x y z
N MET A 1 -6.11 -41.02 -27.32
CA MET A 1 -7.17 -40.65 -28.28
C MET A 1 -7.37 -39.14 -28.20
N SER A 2 -7.41 -38.48 -29.36
CA SER A 2 -7.49 -37.02 -29.52
C SER A 2 -8.61 -36.39 -28.67
N LEU A 3 -8.24 -35.59 -27.67
CA LEU A 3 -9.13 -35.06 -26.61
C LEU A 3 -9.71 -33.67 -26.92
N LEU A 4 -9.39 -33.08 -28.07
CA LEU A 4 -9.85 -31.73 -28.43
C LEU A 4 -10.70 -31.78 -29.70
N SER A 5 -11.87 -31.14 -29.66
CA SER A 5 -12.69 -30.92 -30.85
C SER A 5 -11.97 -30.00 -31.84
N ASP A 6 -12.31 -30.10 -33.12
CA ASP A 6 -11.70 -29.30 -34.19
C ASP A 6 -11.76 -27.80 -33.91
N ARG A 7 -12.89 -27.34 -33.37
CA ARG A 7 -13.09 -25.96 -32.93
C ARG A 7 -12.16 -25.54 -31.79
N GLN A 8 -11.99 -26.39 -30.78
CA GLN A 8 -11.10 -26.10 -29.65
C GLN A 8 -9.63 -26.08 -30.06
N ARG A 9 -9.24 -26.95 -31.00
CA ARG A 9 -7.90 -26.98 -31.58
C ARG A 9 -7.61 -25.70 -32.37
N GLU A 10 -8.56 -25.24 -33.17
CA GLU A 10 -8.41 -23.97 -33.90
C GLU A 10 -8.33 -22.76 -32.96
N GLU A 11 -9.18 -22.70 -31.92
CA GLU A 11 -9.12 -21.62 -30.91
C GLU A 11 -7.79 -21.62 -30.17
N LEU A 12 -7.24 -22.80 -29.84
CA LEU A 12 -5.93 -22.94 -29.21
C LEU A 12 -4.80 -22.44 -30.13
N HIS A 13 -4.80 -22.86 -31.40
CA HIS A 13 -3.79 -22.43 -32.37
C HIS A 13 -3.81 -20.91 -32.59
N LYS A 14 -5.01 -20.29 -32.66
CA LYS A 14 -5.17 -18.83 -32.77
C LYS A 14 -4.66 -18.11 -31.51
N SER A 15 -4.92 -18.65 -30.31
CA SER A 15 -4.42 -18.07 -29.05
C SER A 15 -2.89 -18.18 -28.89
N LEU A 16 -2.26 -19.23 -29.43
CA LEU A 16 -0.80 -19.40 -29.45
C LEU A 16 -0.14 -18.39 -30.39
N LEU A 17 -0.72 -18.18 -31.58
CA LEU A 17 -0.23 -17.19 -32.53
C LEU A 17 -0.36 -15.76 -31.99
N ASP A 18 -1.49 -15.41 -31.38
CA ASP A 18 -1.70 -14.11 -30.72
C ASP A 18 -0.66 -13.85 -29.62
N TYR A 19 -0.36 -14.84 -28.78
CA TYR A 19 0.65 -14.73 -27.73
C TYR A 19 2.07 -14.52 -28.28
N LEU A 20 2.45 -15.26 -29.33
CA LEU A 20 3.78 -15.14 -29.92
C LEU A 20 3.98 -13.79 -30.62
N GLU A 21 2.94 -13.25 -31.26
CA GLU A 21 3.00 -11.92 -31.89
C GLU A 21 2.96 -10.78 -30.87
N SER A 22 2.12 -10.87 -29.83
CA SER A 22 2.04 -9.84 -28.78
C SER A 22 3.29 -9.80 -27.89
N SER A 23 3.94 -10.95 -27.67
CA SER A 23 5.19 -11.07 -26.89
C SER A 23 6.46 -10.76 -27.70
N GLY A 24 6.32 -10.41 -28.99
CA GLY A 24 7.45 -10.02 -29.84
C GLY A 24 8.29 -11.17 -30.44
N TYR A 25 7.82 -12.42 -30.36
CA TYR A 25 8.50 -13.60 -30.93
C TYR A 25 8.10 -13.86 -32.39
N ALA A 26 8.38 -12.88 -33.27
CA ALA A 26 7.92 -12.89 -34.66
C ALA A 26 8.44 -14.05 -35.52
N ASP A 27 9.64 -14.57 -35.24
CA ASP A 27 10.22 -15.70 -35.98
C ASP A 27 9.51 -17.03 -35.65
N SER A 28 9.21 -17.25 -34.36
CA SER A 28 8.46 -18.42 -33.89
C SER A 28 7.01 -18.39 -34.37
N ALA A 29 6.39 -17.21 -34.41
CA ALA A 29 5.06 -17.03 -34.98
C ALA A 29 5.02 -17.39 -36.49
N ARG A 30 6.04 -16.98 -37.25
CA ARG A 30 6.20 -17.34 -38.67
C ARG A 30 6.40 -18.84 -38.87
N ALA A 31 7.20 -19.49 -38.03
CA ALA A 31 7.39 -20.95 -38.08
C ALA A 31 6.08 -21.70 -37.80
N LEU A 32 5.35 -21.28 -36.76
CA LEU A 32 4.08 -21.88 -36.38
C LEU A 32 2.99 -21.70 -37.46
N ARG A 33 2.95 -20.55 -38.14
CA ARG A 33 2.04 -20.32 -39.29
C ARG A 33 2.29 -21.29 -40.43
N ARG A 34 3.57 -21.53 -40.76
CA ARG A 34 3.98 -22.46 -41.82
C ARG A 34 3.62 -23.90 -41.48
N ASP A 35 3.91 -24.34 -40.26
CA ASP A 35 3.68 -25.72 -39.83
C ASP A 35 2.18 -26.05 -39.71
N LEU A 36 1.34 -25.07 -39.35
CA LEU A 36 -0.10 -25.23 -39.21
C LEU A 36 -0.90 -24.94 -40.49
N GLN A 37 -0.25 -24.50 -41.58
CA GLN A 37 -0.90 -24.10 -42.85
C GLN A 37 -1.98 -23.00 -42.68
N LEU A 38 -1.73 -22.02 -41.80
CA LEU A 38 -2.67 -20.93 -41.48
C LEU A 38 -2.16 -19.57 -42.00
N GLU A 39 -1.75 -19.51 -43.27
CA GLU A 39 -1.06 -18.33 -43.84
C GLU A 39 -1.98 -17.11 -44.09
N ASP A 40 -3.31 -17.32 -44.21
CA ASP A 40 -4.28 -16.27 -44.58
C ASP A 40 -5.11 -15.68 -43.42
N ILE A 41 -4.83 -16.04 -42.16
CA ILE A 41 -5.64 -15.62 -41.01
C ILE A 41 -5.12 -14.31 -40.40
N VAL A 42 -5.91 -13.24 -40.52
CA VAL A 42 -5.70 -11.97 -39.81
C VAL A 42 -6.20 -12.11 -38.37
N LEU A 43 -5.31 -11.88 -37.40
CA LEU A 43 -5.64 -11.90 -35.97
C LEU A 43 -6.36 -10.60 -35.57
N ASP A 44 -7.51 -10.74 -34.92
CA ASP A 44 -8.32 -9.63 -34.42
C ASP A 44 -8.05 -9.45 -32.92
N SER A 45 -7.54 -8.27 -32.54
CA SER A 45 -7.20 -7.92 -31.16
C SER A 45 -8.41 -7.87 -30.21
N LYS A 46 -9.64 -7.91 -30.74
CA LYS A 46 -10.88 -7.94 -29.94
C LYS A 46 -11.53 -9.32 -29.84
N ALA A 47 -10.95 -10.35 -30.46
CA ALA A 47 -11.55 -11.68 -30.49
C ALA A 47 -11.38 -12.46 -29.18
N LYS A 48 -12.23 -13.47 -28.95
CA LYS A 48 -12.26 -14.30 -27.72
C LYS A 48 -10.95 -15.03 -27.38
N TYR A 49 -10.04 -15.20 -28.35
CA TYR A 49 -8.76 -15.88 -28.16
C TYR A 49 -7.63 -14.95 -27.70
N ALA A 50 -7.83 -13.63 -27.75
CA ALA A 50 -6.81 -12.64 -27.39
C ALA A 50 -6.48 -12.67 -25.88
N GLY A 51 -5.21 -12.87 -25.55
CA GLY A 51 -4.74 -12.98 -24.14
C GLY A 51 -5.28 -14.19 -23.37
N LEU A 52 -5.86 -15.18 -24.05
CA LEU A 52 -6.45 -16.37 -23.42
C LEU A 52 -5.39 -17.29 -22.79
N LEU A 53 -4.23 -17.43 -23.46
CA LEU A 53 -3.14 -18.31 -23.02
C LEU A 53 -2.51 -17.82 -21.71
N GLU A 54 -2.29 -16.51 -21.59
CA GLU A 54 -1.73 -15.87 -20.38
C GLU A 54 -2.66 -16.02 -19.17
N LYS A 55 -3.97 -15.82 -19.37
CA LYS A 55 -5.00 -16.00 -18.32
C LYS A 55 -5.10 -17.46 -17.86
N LYS A 56 -4.97 -18.41 -18.80
CA LYS A 56 -5.01 -19.85 -18.49
C LYS A 56 -3.73 -20.32 -17.80
N TRP A 57 -2.55 -19.87 -18.24
CA TRP A 57 -1.26 -20.21 -17.62
C TRP A 57 -1.14 -19.69 -16.19
N THR A 58 -1.55 -18.45 -15.92
CA THR A 58 -1.56 -17.91 -14.55
C THR A 58 -2.50 -18.69 -13.62
N SER A 59 -3.64 -19.16 -14.15
CA SER A 59 -4.58 -20.02 -13.42
C SER A 59 -4.04 -21.44 -13.17
N VAL A 60 -3.33 -22.02 -14.14
CA VAL A 60 -2.75 -23.38 -14.06
C VAL A 60 -1.56 -23.41 -13.12
N ILE A 61 -0.68 -22.40 -13.14
CA ILE A 61 0.44 -22.29 -12.20
C ILE A 61 -0.08 -22.18 -10.75
N ARG A 62 -1.18 -21.43 -10.52
CA ARG A 62 -1.86 -21.35 -9.22
C ARG A 62 -2.38 -22.72 -8.74
N LEU A 63 -3.03 -23.47 -9.62
CA LEU A 63 -3.56 -24.79 -9.31
C LEU A 63 -2.45 -25.83 -9.13
N GLN A 64 -1.40 -25.80 -9.95
CA GLN A 64 -0.24 -26.67 -9.79
C GLN A 64 0.44 -26.42 -8.45
N ARG A 65 0.70 -25.15 -8.08
CA ARG A 65 1.30 -24.78 -6.79
C ARG A 65 0.48 -25.30 -5.61
N LYS A 66 -0.86 -25.21 -5.69
CA LYS A 66 -1.75 -25.73 -4.65
C LYS A 66 -1.79 -27.25 -4.60
N VAL A 67 -1.75 -27.93 -5.75
CA VAL A 67 -1.69 -29.40 -5.83
C VAL A 67 -0.40 -29.90 -5.18
N ILE A 68 0.74 -29.26 -5.44
CA ILE A 68 2.04 -29.66 -4.87
C ILE A 68 2.09 -29.40 -3.37
N GLU A 69 1.55 -28.27 -2.89
CA GLU A 69 1.43 -27.97 -1.47
C GLU A 69 0.55 -29.02 -0.75
N LEU A 70 -0.56 -29.41 -1.37
CA LEU A 70 -1.45 -30.45 -0.85
C LEU A 70 -0.81 -31.84 -0.88
N GLU A 71 -0.06 -32.17 -1.93
CA GLU A 71 0.70 -33.43 -2.03
C GLU A 71 1.81 -33.52 -0.98
N SER A 72 2.55 -32.43 -0.73
CA SER A 72 3.54 -32.30 0.34
C SER A 72 2.91 -32.51 1.72
N ARG A 73 1.77 -31.84 1.98
CA ARG A 73 1.04 -31.97 3.24
C ARG A 73 0.48 -33.38 3.46
N ASN A 74 0.05 -34.04 2.39
CA ASN A 74 -0.42 -35.43 2.44
C ASN A 74 0.74 -36.41 2.68
N ALA A 75 1.91 -36.15 2.09
CA ALA A 75 3.13 -36.94 2.33
C ALA A 75 3.61 -36.81 3.78
N GLN A 76 3.59 -35.61 4.36
CA GLN A 76 3.91 -35.37 5.77
C GLN A 76 2.93 -36.08 6.71
N LEU A 77 1.62 -35.95 6.47
CA LEU A 77 0.59 -36.63 7.29
C LEU A 77 0.69 -38.15 7.21
N ASN A 78 1.03 -38.71 6.05
CA ASN A 78 1.25 -40.15 5.88
C ASN A 78 2.53 -40.63 6.57
N ALA A 79 3.61 -39.84 6.54
CA ALA A 79 4.83 -40.12 7.29
C ALA A 79 4.58 -40.13 8.80
N GLU A 80 3.81 -39.16 9.30
CA GLU A 80 3.39 -39.09 10.71
C GLU A 80 2.50 -40.28 11.12
N LEU A 81 1.55 -40.68 10.26
CA LEU A 81 0.69 -41.86 10.47
C LEU A 81 1.46 -43.18 10.46
N SER A 82 2.54 -43.28 9.68
CA SER A 82 3.38 -44.47 9.57
C SER A 82 4.36 -44.67 10.74
N SER A 83 4.53 -43.66 11.60
CA SER A 83 5.41 -43.73 12.76
C SER A 83 4.76 -44.53 13.92
N PRO A 84 5.30 -45.70 14.34
CA PRO A 84 4.64 -46.57 15.33
C PRO A 84 4.61 -45.99 16.76
N ALA A 85 5.34 -44.90 17.02
CA ALA A 85 5.61 -44.39 18.36
C ALA A 85 4.57 -43.40 18.91
N MET A 86 3.52 -43.05 18.15
CA MET A 86 2.50 -42.08 18.59
C MET A 86 1.06 -42.60 18.65
N ALA A 87 0.83 -43.89 18.41
CA ALA A 87 -0.51 -44.47 18.41
C ALA A 87 -1.17 -44.55 19.81
N THR A 88 -0.47 -44.25 20.91
CA THR A 88 -0.99 -44.48 22.28
C THR A 88 -1.13 -43.26 23.19
N LYS A 89 -0.89 -42.03 22.72
CA LYS A 89 -1.20 -40.82 23.52
C LYS A 89 -1.76 -39.67 22.68
N ARG A 90 -3.01 -39.80 22.24
CA ARG A 90 -3.86 -38.66 21.91
C ARG A 90 -4.80 -38.38 23.09
N PRO A 91 -4.59 -37.34 23.91
CA PRO A 91 -5.71 -36.79 24.65
C PRO A 91 -6.56 -36.00 23.63
N LYS A 92 -7.83 -36.38 23.51
CA LYS A 92 -8.88 -35.60 22.83
C LYS A 92 -9.12 -34.30 23.62
N SER A 93 -8.28 -33.27 23.49
CA SER A 93 -8.62 -31.96 24.07
C SER A 93 -9.48 -31.19 23.07
N VAL A 94 -10.81 -31.29 23.25
CA VAL A 94 -11.85 -30.64 22.44
C VAL A 94 -12.04 -29.15 22.81
N HIS A 95 -11.29 -28.64 23.79
CA HIS A 95 -11.45 -27.29 24.33
C HIS A 95 -10.30 -26.39 23.90
N PHE A 96 -10.54 -25.57 22.87
CA PHE A 96 -9.64 -24.52 22.44
C PHE A 96 -10.12 -23.19 23.03
N LEU A 97 -9.23 -22.49 23.74
CA LEU A 97 -9.50 -21.14 24.26
C LEU A 97 -8.46 -20.18 23.69
N PRO A 98 -8.86 -19.02 23.12
CA PRO A 98 -7.91 -18.05 22.60
C PRO A 98 -6.91 -17.60 23.67
N SER A 99 -5.66 -17.46 23.25
CA SER A 99 -4.52 -17.01 24.05
C SER A 99 -3.87 -15.80 23.37
N ALA A 100 -2.55 -15.62 23.48
CA ALA A 100 -1.83 -14.52 22.82
C ALA A 100 -2.02 -14.52 21.29
N PRO A 101 -1.99 -13.32 20.64
CA PRO A 101 -2.10 -13.21 19.19
C PRO A 101 -0.86 -13.79 18.49
N LYS A 102 -1.06 -14.60 17.45
CA LYS A 102 -0.01 -15.15 16.57
C LYS A 102 0.47 -14.11 15.57
N HIS A 103 -0.47 -13.41 14.93
CA HIS A 103 -0.19 -12.38 13.92
C HIS A 103 -0.97 -11.10 14.24
N THR A 104 -0.36 -9.95 13.95
CA THR A 104 -1.00 -8.64 13.96
C THR A 104 -0.91 -8.07 12.55
N LEU A 105 -2.05 -8.03 11.85
CA LEU A 105 -2.18 -7.49 10.51
C LEU A 105 -2.42 -5.99 10.61
N SER A 106 -1.54 -5.19 10.01
CA SER A 106 -1.66 -3.73 9.96
C SER A 106 -1.63 -3.25 8.51
N GLY A 107 -2.46 -2.25 8.20
CA GLY A 107 -2.49 -1.66 6.85
C GLY A 107 -3.73 -0.85 6.50
N HIS A 108 -4.80 -0.92 7.32
CA HIS A 108 -5.90 0.03 7.23
C HIS A 108 -5.47 1.43 7.71
N ARG A 109 -6.11 2.48 7.16
CA ARG A 109 -5.82 3.87 7.54
C ARG A 109 -6.70 4.39 8.68
N SER A 110 -7.79 3.69 8.96
CA SER A 110 -8.75 4.03 10.01
C SER A 110 -9.21 2.77 10.74
N ALA A 111 -10.13 2.92 11.70
CA ALA A 111 -10.68 1.84 12.51
C ALA A 111 -11.18 0.67 11.64
N VAL A 112 -10.89 -0.57 12.07
CA VAL A 112 -11.45 -1.77 11.45
C VAL A 112 -12.78 -2.06 12.13
N VAL A 113 -13.86 -2.09 11.36
CA VAL A 113 -15.23 -2.20 11.88
C VAL A 113 -15.72 -3.64 11.83
N SER A 114 -15.42 -4.36 10.74
CA SER A 114 -15.96 -5.71 10.51
C SER A 114 -14.91 -6.65 9.93
N ILE A 115 -15.04 -7.94 10.26
CA ILE A 115 -14.19 -9.01 9.74
C ILE A 115 -15.08 -10.19 9.32
N SER A 116 -14.74 -10.84 8.21
CA SER A 116 -15.32 -12.12 7.81
C SER A 116 -14.26 -13.10 7.29
N PHE A 117 -14.34 -14.35 7.74
CA PHE A 117 -13.47 -15.43 7.25
C PHE A 117 -14.02 -16.01 5.95
N HIS A 118 -13.12 -16.34 5.04
CA HIS A 118 -13.48 -17.14 3.87
C HIS A 118 -13.76 -18.59 4.30
N PRO A 119 -14.86 -19.24 3.82
CA PRO A 119 -15.29 -20.55 4.32
C PRO A 119 -14.41 -21.74 3.87
N LYS A 120 -13.54 -21.53 2.87
CA LYS A 120 -12.72 -22.59 2.26
C LYS A 120 -11.21 -22.31 2.23
N PHE A 121 -10.81 -21.04 2.23
CA PHE A 121 -9.43 -20.62 1.99
C PHE A 121 -8.91 -19.92 3.24
N THR A 122 -7.59 -19.76 3.36
CA THR A 122 -6.96 -19.11 4.52
C THR A 122 -7.09 -17.58 4.47
N LEU A 123 -8.22 -17.07 3.95
CA LEU A 123 -8.43 -15.65 3.73
C LEU A 123 -9.35 -15.04 4.79
N ILE A 124 -9.06 -13.80 5.16
CA ILE A 124 -9.89 -12.94 5.99
C ILE A 124 -10.17 -11.66 5.20
N ALA A 125 -11.43 -11.25 5.10
CA ALA A 125 -11.80 -9.92 4.64
C ALA A 125 -12.05 -9.00 5.84
N SER A 126 -11.56 -7.76 5.77
CA SER A 126 -11.79 -6.72 6.76
C SER A 126 -12.30 -5.44 6.15
N GLY A 127 -13.29 -4.84 6.80
CA GLY A 127 -13.93 -3.58 6.39
C GLY A 127 -13.58 -2.49 7.39
N SER A 128 -13.24 -1.31 6.87
CA SER A 128 -12.77 -0.19 7.68
C SER A 128 -13.55 1.10 7.41
N ASP A 129 -13.44 2.02 8.36
CA ASP A 129 -13.88 3.40 8.24
C ASP A 129 -13.17 4.18 7.12
N ASP A 130 -12.03 3.68 6.62
CA ASP A 130 -11.32 4.26 5.47
C ASP A 130 -11.98 4.00 4.11
N ALA A 131 -13.22 3.47 4.11
CA ALA A 131 -14.01 3.07 2.95
C ALA A 131 -13.38 1.96 2.08
N SER A 132 -12.37 1.26 2.60
CA SER A 132 -11.72 0.13 1.92
C SER A 132 -12.04 -1.20 2.57
N ILE A 133 -11.96 -2.25 1.75
CA ILE A 133 -11.99 -3.64 2.18
C ILE A 133 -10.62 -4.23 1.90
N LYS A 134 -10.02 -4.92 2.86
CA LYS A 134 -8.76 -5.63 2.64
C LYS A 134 -8.96 -7.12 2.82
N VAL A 135 -8.35 -7.89 1.93
CA VAL A 135 -8.30 -9.36 2.02
C VAL A 135 -6.89 -9.76 2.41
N TRP A 136 -6.79 -10.55 3.47
CA TRP A 136 -5.55 -10.97 4.10
C TRP A 136 -5.47 -12.48 4.07
N ASP A 137 -4.28 -13.01 3.84
CA ASP A 137 -3.99 -14.39 4.19
C ASP A 137 -3.58 -14.44 5.67
N TRP A 138 -4.39 -15.13 6.47
CA TRP A 138 -4.24 -15.09 7.93
C TRP A 138 -3.09 -15.96 8.44
N ASP A 139 -2.57 -16.87 7.62
CA ASP A 139 -1.45 -17.75 7.98
C ASP A 139 -0.09 -17.10 7.65
N SER A 140 0.03 -16.46 6.47
CA SER A 140 1.23 -15.69 6.08
C SER A 140 1.28 -14.28 6.66
N ALA A 141 0.14 -13.74 7.10
CA ALA A 141 -0.05 -12.37 7.56
C ALA A 141 0.17 -11.29 6.48
N GLU A 142 -0.01 -11.64 5.21
CA GLU A 142 0.12 -10.73 4.08
C GLU A 142 -1.23 -10.14 3.63
N CYS A 143 -1.21 -8.89 3.18
CA CYS A 143 -2.36 -8.25 2.53
C CYS A 143 -2.38 -8.64 1.05
N GLU A 144 -3.29 -9.53 0.65
CA GLU A 144 -3.38 -9.97 -0.75
C GLU A 144 -4.04 -8.91 -1.64
N ARG A 145 -5.14 -8.31 -1.17
CA ARG A 145 -5.96 -7.40 -1.97
C ARG A 145 -6.49 -6.24 -1.13
N THR A 146 -6.64 -5.09 -1.80
CA THR A 146 -7.36 -3.92 -1.27
C THR A 146 -8.46 -3.55 -2.26
N LEU A 147 -9.70 -3.78 -1.88
CA LEU A 147 -10.88 -3.46 -2.67
C LEU A 147 -11.31 -2.03 -2.34
N ARG A 148 -11.49 -1.23 -3.40
CA ARG A 148 -11.96 0.14 -3.31
C ARG A 148 -13.22 0.26 -4.16
N GLY A 149 -14.21 0.97 -3.65
CA GLY A 149 -15.45 1.20 -4.38
C GLY A 149 -16.57 1.81 -3.53
N HIS A 150 -16.53 1.62 -2.21
CA HIS A 150 -17.38 2.38 -1.30
C HIS A 150 -16.86 3.81 -1.13
N THR A 151 -17.78 4.73 -0.85
CA THR A 151 -17.48 6.16 -0.65
C THR A 151 -17.37 6.55 0.83
N LYS A 152 -17.94 5.73 1.72
CA LYS A 152 -17.91 5.89 3.18
C LYS A 152 -17.53 4.57 3.87
N ALA A 153 -17.42 4.63 5.19
CA ALA A 153 -17.11 3.49 6.07
C ALA A 153 -17.83 2.20 5.70
N VAL A 154 -17.09 1.08 5.66
CA VAL A 154 -17.63 -0.27 5.45
C VAL A 154 -17.96 -0.87 6.80
N LEU A 155 -19.26 -0.97 7.11
CA LEU A 155 -19.76 -1.33 8.44
C LEU A 155 -19.90 -2.85 8.64
N SER A 156 -20.13 -3.60 7.56
CA SER A 156 -20.31 -5.05 7.65
C SER A 156 -19.83 -5.78 6.41
N LEU A 157 -19.27 -6.97 6.64
CA LEU A 157 -18.83 -7.91 5.62
C LEU A 157 -19.39 -9.30 5.90
N ASP A 158 -19.69 -10.04 4.85
CA ASP A 158 -20.02 -11.46 4.94
C ASP A 158 -19.63 -12.20 3.67
N TYR A 159 -19.09 -13.42 3.82
CA TYR A 159 -18.85 -14.34 2.72
C TYR A 159 -20.03 -15.28 2.54
N ASP A 160 -20.34 -15.64 1.30
CA ASP A 160 -21.31 -16.69 1.05
C ASP A 160 -20.75 -18.06 1.48
N GLN A 161 -21.63 -19.04 1.70
CA GLN A 161 -21.20 -20.38 2.13
C GLN A 161 -20.29 -21.08 1.12
N SER A 162 -20.39 -20.71 -0.17
CA SER A 162 -19.53 -21.28 -1.21
C SER A 162 -18.15 -20.62 -1.28
N GLY A 163 -17.98 -19.42 -0.72
CA GLY A 163 -16.77 -18.59 -0.81
C GLY A 163 -16.58 -17.90 -2.16
N ASN A 164 -17.57 -17.89 -3.03
CA ASN A 164 -17.47 -17.25 -4.34
C ASN A 164 -17.89 -15.78 -4.30
N LEU A 165 -18.68 -15.37 -3.32
CA LEU A 165 -19.21 -14.01 -3.21
C LEU A 165 -18.86 -13.42 -1.85
N LEU A 166 -18.44 -12.16 -1.87
CA LEU A 166 -18.28 -11.33 -0.68
C LEU A 166 -19.30 -10.19 -0.77
N ALA A 167 -20.09 -9.98 0.28
CA ALA A 167 -21.00 -8.85 0.39
C ALA A 167 -20.42 -7.80 1.36
N SER A 168 -20.56 -6.53 1.02
CA SER A 168 -20.17 -5.41 1.88
C SER A 168 -21.29 -4.38 2.00
N ALA A 169 -21.54 -3.94 3.23
CA ALA A 169 -22.48 -2.88 3.56
C ALA A 169 -21.74 -1.64 4.06
N SER A 170 -22.20 -0.46 3.64
CA SER A 170 -21.55 0.81 3.94
C SER A 170 -22.52 1.88 4.41
N SER A 171 -21.94 2.87 5.08
CA SER A 171 -22.60 4.13 5.46
C SER A 171 -22.97 5.00 4.24
N ASP A 172 -22.52 4.63 3.03
CA ASP A 172 -22.93 5.28 1.77
C ASP A 172 -24.29 4.81 1.23
N THR A 173 -25.08 4.10 2.03
CA THR A 173 -26.40 3.51 1.70
C THR A 173 -26.36 2.36 0.69
N SER A 174 -25.18 2.02 0.16
CA SER A 174 -25.02 0.95 -0.83
C SER A 174 -24.57 -0.36 -0.21
N ILE A 175 -24.97 -1.45 -0.86
CA ILE A 175 -24.45 -2.79 -0.61
C ILE A 175 -23.73 -3.25 -1.87
N LYS A 176 -22.50 -3.72 -1.76
CA LYS A 176 -21.71 -4.18 -2.90
C LYS A 176 -21.47 -5.69 -2.82
N LEU A 177 -21.59 -6.34 -3.97
CA LEU A 177 -21.25 -7.75 -4.15
C LEU A 177 -19.94 -7.85 -4.94
N TRP A 178 -19.01 -8.64 -4.44
CA TRP A 178 -17.67 -8.82 -4.99
C TRP A 178 -17.45 -10.29 -5.38
N ASP A 179 -16.79 -10.51 -6.51
CA ASP A 179 -16.45 -11.85 -7.01
C ASP A 179 -15.18 -12.40 -6.32
N ALA A 180 -15.36 -13.15 -5.25
CA ALA A 180 -14.25 -13.76 -4.51
C ALA A 180 -13.59 -14.94 -5.26
N ALA A 181 -14.26 -15.54 -6.25
CA ALA A 181 -13.68 -16.62 -7.06
C ALA A 181 -12.71 -16.09 -8.13
N GLY A 182 -12.95 -14.86 -8.61
CA GLY A 182 -12.12 -14.14 -9.57
C GLY A 182 -11.10 -13.21 -8.90
N ASP A 183 -11.10 -11.94 -9.30
CA ASP A 183 -10.17 -10.90 -8.82
C ASP A 183 -10.86 -9.89 -7.88
N TYR A 184 -11.89 -10.32 -7.15
CA TYR A 184 -12.70 -9.45 -6.28
C TYR A 184 -13.24 -8.21 -7.00
N ALA A 185 -13.61 -8.36 -8.27
CA ALA A 185 -14.28 -7.30 -9.02
C ALA A 185 -15.68 -7.06 -8.45
N ASN A 186 -16.14 -5.80 -8.43
CA ASN A 186 -17.52 -5.49 -8.06
C ASN A 186 -18.46 -6.03 -9.14
N ILE A 187 -19.30 -7.01 -8.77
CA ILE A 187 -20.30 -7.59 -9.67
C ILE A 187 -21.52 -6.68 -9.73
N LYS A 188 -21.99 -6.25 -8.55
CA LYS A 188 -23.19 -5.44 -8.41
C LYS A 188 -23.07 -4.45 -7.26
N THR A 189 -23.79 -3.35 -7.41
CA THR A 189 -24.08 -2.41 -6.33
C THR A 189 -25.59 -2.33 -6.18
N LEU A 190 -26.08 -2.66 -4.98
CA LEU A 190 -27.49 -2.69 -4.62
C LEU A 190 -27.82 -1.36 -3.91
N TYR A 191 -28.79 -0.65 -4.46
CA TYR A 191 -29.32 0.59 -3.91
C TYR A 191 -30.75 0.38 -3.46
N GLY A 192 -31.13 0.99 -2.35
CA GLY A 192 -32.52 1.06 -1.95
C GLY A 192 -32.74 1.49 -0.50
N HIS A 193 -31.79 1.25 0.40
CA HIS A 193 -31.87 1.80 1.76
C HIS A 193 -31.77 3.32 1.74
N ASP A 194 -32.49 3.99 2.65
CA ASP A 194 -32.56 5.45 2.71
C ASP A 194 -31.48 6.06 3.62
N ASP A 195 -30.82 5.23 4.42
CA ASP A 195 -29.74 5.62 5.35
C ASP A 195 -28.70 4.47 5.47
N SER A 196 -27.69 4.70 6.29
CA SER A 196 -26.52 3.85 6.56
C SER A 196 -26.87 2.38 6.80
N VAL A 197 -26.29 1.48 5.99
CA VAL A 197 -26.50 0.04 6.09
C VAL A 197 -25.55 -0.52 7.14
N SER A 198 -26.11 -0.97 8.26
CA SER A 198 -25.36 -1.40 9.45
C SER A 198 -24.81 -2.82 9.31
N CYS A 199 -25.58 -3.74 8.74
CA CYS A 199 -25.24 -5.15 8.69
C CYS A 199 -25.75 -5.83 7.43
N VAL A 200 -25.00 -6.83 6.95
CA VAL A 200 -25.35 -7.64 5.79
C VAL A 200 -25.01 -9.11 6.05
N ARG A 201 -25.90 -10.04 5.68
CA ARG A 201 -25.73 -11.48 5.87
C ARG A 201 -26.28 -12.28 4.70
N PHE A 202 -25.57 -13.34 4.31
CA PHE A 202 -26.11 -14.33 3.38
C PHE A 202 -27.05 -15.30 4.10
N LEU A 203 -28.17 -15.63 3.45
CA LEU A 203 -29.04 -16.71 3.91
C LEU A 203 -28.49 -18.05 3.43
N ALA A 204 -28.31 -19.00 4.34
CA ALA A 204 -27.83 -20.35 4.02
C ALA A 204 -28.74 -21.02 2.98
N ASN A 205 -28.13 -21.69 2.00
CA ASN A 205 -28.81 -22.46 0.95
C ASN A 205 -29.82 -21.70 0.07
N THR A 206 -29.85 -20.36 0.10
CA THR A 206 -30.72 -19.55 -0.77
C THR A 206 -29.91 -18.52 -1.55
N ASN A 207 -30.45 -18.03 -2.67
CA ASN A 207 -29.82 -16.99 -3.48
C ASN A 207 -30.17 -15.57 -2.97
N THR A 208 -30.29 -15.41 -1.65
CA THR A 208 -30.84 -14.22 -1.00
C THR A 208 -29.85 -13.63 0.00
N LEU A 209 -29.74 -12.30 -0.01
CA LEU A 209 -28.95 -11.51 0.93
C LEU A 209 -29.90 -10.69 1.80
N ILE A 210 -29.63 -10.58 3.10
CA ILE A 210 -30.39 -9.72 4.02
C ILE A 210 -29.50 -8.55 4.45
N SER A 211 -30.06 -7.36 4.51
CA SER A 211 -29.41 -6.19 5.09
C SER A 211 -30.29 -5.47 6.09
N SER A 212 -29.67 -4.79 7.05
CA SER A 212 -30.31 -3.89 8.00
C SER A 212 -29.74 -2.49 7.89
N SER A 213 -30.55 -1.48 8.17
CA SER A 213 -30.14 -0.08 8.07
C SER A 213 -30.65 0.78 9.23
N ARG A 214 -30.09 1.99 9.31
CA ARG A 214 -30.57 3.08 10.15
C ARG A 214 -31.97 3.57 9.77
N ASP A 215 -32.43 3.28 8.56
CA ASP A 215 -33.80 3.56 8.09
C ASP A 215 -34.89 2.68 8.73
N GLN A 216 -34.55 1.91 9.78
CA GLN A 216 -35.44 1.01 10.53
C GLN A 216 -35.94 -0.19 9.72
N SER A 217 -35.42 -0.38 8.51
CA SER A 217 -35.83 -1.47 7.62
C SER A 217 -34.80 -2.59 7.54
N ILE A 218 -35.32 -3.79 7.32
CA ILE A 218 -34.59 -4.99 6.92
C ILE A 218 -35.01 -5.30 5.49
N ARG A 219 -34.04 -5.43 4.59
CA ARG A 219 -34.30 -5.69 3.16
C ARG A 219 -33.73 -7.02 2.71
N PHE A 220 -34.48 -7.70 1.85
CA PHE A 220 -34.12 -8.98 1.24
C PHE A 220 -33.79 -8.75 -0.23
N TRP A 221 -32.58 -9.11 -0.62
CA TRP A 221 -32.07 -8.91 -1.97
C TRP A 221 -31.85 -10.24 -2.66
N GLU A 222 -32.38 -10.37 -3.86
CA GLU A 222 -32.04 -11.52 -4.70
C GLU A 222 -30.69 -11.27 -5.38
N ILE A 223 -29.73 -12.18 -5.23
CA ILE A 223 -28.34 -12.00 -5.71
C ILE A 223 -28.28 -11.99 -7.25
N SER A 224 -29.03 -12.88 -7.90
CA SER A 224 -29.05 -13.07 -9.37
C SER A 224 -29.57 -11.84 -10.10
N SER A 225 -30.60 -11.16 -9.57
CA SER A 225 -31.19 -9.97 -10.18
C SER A 225 -30.63 -8.67 -9.58
N GLY A 226 -30.37 -8.65 -8.27
CA GLY A 226 -29.99 -7.46 -7.51
C GLY A 226 -31.20 -6.65 -7.03
N TYR A 227 -32.41 -7.16 -7.19
CA TYR A 227 -33.62 -6.47 -6.76
C TYR A 227 -33.94 -6.72 -5.28
N CYS A 228 -34.49 -5.69 -4.64
CA CYS A 228 -35.10 -5.81 -3.32
C CYS A 228 -36.45 -6.54 -3.47
N THR A 229 -36.53 -7.76 -2.95
CA THR A 229 -37.72 -8.63 -3.01
C THR A 229 -38.72 -8.29 -1.91
N ARG A 230 -38.23 -7.98 -0.71
CA ARG A 230 -39.06 -7.70 0.46
C ARG A 230 -38.39 -6.73 1.42
N THR A 231 -39.20 -5.90 2.06
CA THR A 231 -38.81 -4.99 3.14
C THR A 231 -39.63 -5.29 4.38
N LEU A 232 -38.98 -5.37 5.55
CA LEU A 232 -39.61 -5.55 6.85
C LEU A 232 -39.22 -4.39 7.78
N ASN A 233 -40.14 -3.92 8.61
CA ASN A 233 -39.90 -2.85 9.58
C ASN A 233 -40.31 -3.31 10.98
N PRO A 234 -39.56 -4.24 11.60
CA PRO A 234 -39.92 -4.77 12.91
C PRO A 234 -39.65 -3.78 14.05
N HIS A 235 -38.68 -2.87 13.89
CA HIS A 235 -38.20 -1.97 14.94
C HIS A 235 -38.64 -0.51 14.72
N SER A 236 -38.61 0.28 15.81
CA SER A 236 -38.92 1.72 15.77
C SER A 236 -37.69 2.63 15.67
N ASP A 237 -36.49 2.06 15.70
CA ASP A 237 -35.22 2.79 15.63
C ASP A 237 -34.14 1.97 14.89
N TRP A 238 -32.90 2.49 14.84
CA TRP A 238 -31.79 1.93 14.10
C TRP A 238 -31.47 0.48 14.49
N ILE A 239 -31.62 -0.41 13.52
CA ILE A 239 -31.22 -1.82 13.57
C ILE A 239 -29.70 -1.92 13.41
N ARG A 240 -28.99 -2.36 14.46
CA ARG A 240 -27.52 -2.47 14.53
C ARG A 240 -26.98 -3.75 13.92
N GLY A 241 -27.68 -4.86 14.12
CA GLY A 241 -27.20 -6.18 13.72
C GLY A 241 -28.33 -7.13 13.38
N ILE A 242 -28.04 -8.05 12.47
CA ILE A 242 -28.92 -9.13 12.06
C ILE A 242 -28.14 -10.44 12.01
N ILE A 243 -28.77 -11.53 12.43
CA ILE A 243 -28.19 -12.86 12.33
C ILE A 243 -29.29 -13.88 11.98
N PRO A 244 -29.28 -14.46 10.76
CA PRO A 244 -30.18 -15.55 10.43
C PRO A 244 -29.75 -16.82 11.18
N THR A 245 -30.71 -17.69 11.44
CA THR A 245 -30.44 -19.06 11.90
C THR A 245 -29.82 -19.90 10.79
N ASP A 246 -29.09 -20.96 11.15
CA ASP A 246 -28.43 -21.84 10.17
C ASP A 246 -29.44 -22.56 9.24
N ASP A 247 -30.70 -22.71 9.68
CA ASP A 247 -31.80 -23.25 8.87
C ASP A 247 -32.44 -22.23 7.92
N GLY A 248 -32.08 -20.94 8.03
CA GLY A 248 -32.62 -19.84 7.23
C GLY A 248 -34.10 -19.54 7.46
N LYS A 249 -34.71 -20.05 8.54
CA LYS A 249 -36.14 -19.85 8.82
C LYS A 249 -36.42 -18.64 9.68
N THR A 250 -35.59 -18.37 10.68
CA THR A 250 -35.78 -17.24 11.59
C THR A 250 -34.59 -16.30 11.58
N LEU A 251 -34.85 -15.07 11.99
CA LEU A 251 -33.89 -13.97 12.00
C LEU A 251 -33.91 -13.32 13.38
N ALA A 252 -32.75 -13.16 14.01
CA ALA A 252 -32.64 -12.34 15.20
C ALA A 252 -32.07 -10.96 14.85
N THR A 253 -32.60 -9.93 15.48
CA THR A 253 -32.26 -8.53 15.24
C THR A 253 -31.76 -7.85 16.51
N ALA A 254 -30.88 -6.87 16.39
CA ALA A 254 -30.42 -6.00 17.49
C ALA A 254 -30.69 -4.55 17.13
N SER A 255 -31.33 -3.79 18.02
CA SER A 255 -31.78 -2.42 17.73
C SER A 255 -31.39 -1.41 18.81
N SER A 256 -31.40 -0.14 18.41
CA SER A 256 -31.19 1.01 19.28
C SER A 256 -32.39 1.33 20.16
N ASP A 257 -33.57 0.77 19.85
CA ASP A 257 -34.77 0.82 20.69
C ASP A 257 -34.70 -0.07 21.94
N GLN A 258 -33.53 -0.67 22.22
CA GLN A 258 -33.25 -1.54 23.37
C GLN A 258 -33.95 -2.91 23.32
N THR A 259 -34.54 -3.27 22.18
CA THR A 259 -35.20 -4.56 21.96
C THR A 259 -34.44 -5.42 20.96
N SER A 260 -34.50 -6.73 21.16
CA SER A 260 -34.10 -7.72 20.16
C SER A 260 -35.34 -8.49 19.73
N MET A 261 -35.56 -8.63 18.42
CA MET A 261 -36.73 -9.33 17.90
C MET A 261 -36.33 -10.61 17.18
N ILE A 262 -37.21 -11.59 17.25
CA ILE A 262 -37.14 -12.84 16.51
C ILE A 262 -38.20 -12.76 15.42
N VAL A 263 -37.78 -12.74 14.17
CA VAL A 263 -38.63 -12.57 13.00
C VAL A 263 -38.64 -13.85 12.18
N ASP A 264 -39.82 -14.28 11.75
CA ASP A 264 -39.98 -15.39 10.82
C ASP A 264 -39.64 -14.93 9.40
N ILE A 265 -38.71 -15.59 8.73
CA ILE A 265 -38.27 -15.19 7.39
C ILE A 265 -39.36 -15.47 6.34
N PRO A 266 -40.04 -16.62 6.27
CA PRO A 266 -41.11 -16.83 5.29
C PRO A 266 -42.27 -15.83 5.43
N THR A 267 -42.82 -15.65 6.64
CA THR A 267 -44.00 -14.79 6.83
C THR A 267 -43.66 -13.31 7.00
N GLY A 268 -42.46 -12.98 7.47
CA GLY A 268 -42.06 -11.61 7.81
C GLY A 268 -42.65 -11.10 9.12
N ASN A 269 -43.34 -11.96 9.89
CA ASN A 269 -43.95 -11.60 11.16
C ASN A 269 -42.94 -11.71 12.31
N THR A 270 -43.07 -10.83 13.29
CA THR A 270 -42.33 -10.92 14.55
C THR A 270 -42.92 -12.03 15.43
N ILE A 271 -42.12 -13.06 15.72
CA ILE A 271 -42.49 -14.20 16.57
C ILE A 271 -42.31 -13.84 18.05
N GLY A 272 -41.25 -13.11 18.39
CA GLY A 272 -40.88 -12.82 19.76
C GLY A 272 -40.17 -11.49 19.92
N GLU A 273 -40.42 -10.83 21.04
CA GLU A 273 -39.80 -9.56 21.42
C GLU A 273 -39.06 -9.73 22.76
N LEU A 274 -37.75 -9.56 22.74
CA LEU A 274 -36.86 -9.73 23.88
C LEU A 274 -36.58 -8.36 24.51
N ARG A 275 -37.26 -8.07 25.63
CA ARG A 275 -37.10 -6.84 26.41
C ARG A 275 -36.38 -7.12 27.72
N GLY A 276 -35.42 -6.27 28.05
CA GLY A 276 -34.74 -6.33 29.37
C GLY A 276 -33.34 -5.73 29.41
N HIS A 277 -32.77 -5.28 28.28
CA HIS A 277 -31.59 -4.43 28.29
C HIS A 277 -31.95 -2.99 28.67
N GLU A 278 -31.02 -2.28 29.33
CA GLU A 278 -31.22 -0.89 29.78
C GLU A 278 -30.71 0.13 28.76
N HIS A 279 -30.03 -0.34 27.71
CA HIS A 279 -29.43 0.48 26.68
C HIS A 279 -29.41 -0.26 25.32
N VAL A 280 -29.12 0.49 24.25
CA VAL A 280 -28.88 0.03 22.86
C VAL A 280 -28.19 -1.33 22.79
N ILE A 281 -28.78 -2.24 22.01
CA ILE A 281 -28.21 -3.56 21.71
C ILE A 281 -27.32 -3.43 20.48
N GLU A 282 -26.04 -3.77 20.62
CA GLU A 282 -25.04 -3.66 19.56
C GLU A 282 -24.91 -4.95 18.73
N CYS A 283 -25.01 -6.11 19.39
CA CYS A 283 -24.77 -7.40 18.75
C CYS A 283 -25.69 -8.50 19.27
N VAL A 284 -25.87 -9.52 18.43
CA VAL A 284 -26.75 -10.66 18.67
C VAL A 284 -26.13 -11.92 18.06
N ALA A 285 -26.27 -13.07 18.73
CA ALA A 285 -25.76 -14.36 18.27
C ALA A 285 -26.65 -15.54 18.69
N TRP A 286 -26.96 -16.43 17.73
CA TRP A 286 -27.63 -17.70 18.02
C TRP A 286 -26.68 -18.69 18.68
N ALA A 287 -27.20 -19.40 19.68
CA ALA A 287 -26.46 -20.46 20.34
C ALA A 287 -26.50 -21.75 19.49
N PRO A 288 -25.34 -22.40 19.23
CA PRO A 288 -25.30 -23.65 18.50
C PRO A 288 -25.92 -24.77 19.33
N THR A 289 -26.47 -25.81 18.69
CA THR A 289 -27.07 -26.95 19.41
C THR A 289 -26.09 -27.63 20.39
N SER A 290 -24.78 -27.54 20.12
CA SER A 290 -23.73 -28.04 21.01
C SER A 290 -23.68 -27.35 22.38
N SER A 291 -24.19 -26.12 22.52
CA SER A 291 -24.16 -25.38 23.79
C SER A 291 -25.37 -25.65 24.68
N TYR A 292 -26.41 -26.31 24.18
CA TYR A 292 -27.69 -26.39 24.88
C TYR A 292 -27.61 -27.18 26.17
N GLN A 293 -26.78 -28.23 26.21
CA GLN A 293 -26.55 -29.00 27.43
C GLN A 293 -25.88 -28.14 28.52
N ASN A 294 -24.89 -27.33 28.13
CA ASN A 294 -24.17 -26.46 29.06
C ASN A 294 -25.07 -25.33 29.56
N ILE A 295 -25.82 -24.70 28.65
CA ILE A 295 -26.81 -23.68 28.99
C ILE A 295 -27.88 -24.26 29.91
N SER A 296 -28.41 -25.45 29.62
CA SER A 296 -29.41 -26.09 30.48
C SER A 296 -28.88 -26.35 31.89
N GLN A 297 -27.60 -26.69 32.03
CA GLN A 297 -26.94 -26.83 33.33
C GLN A 297 -26.87 -25.47 34.07
N LEU A 298 -26.47 -24.40 33.38
CA LEU A 298 -26.45 -23.04 33.92
C LEU A 298 -27.83 -22.57 34.41
N ILE A 299 -28.90 -22.97 33.72
CA ILE A 299 -30.27 -22.67 34.14
C ILE A 299 -30.65 -23.47 35.37
N SER A 300 -30.31 -24.76 35.40
CA SER A 300 -30.70 -25.66 36.50
C SER A 300 -30.10 -25.28 37.86
N GLU A 301 -28.97 -24.57 37.88
CA GLU A 301 -28.39 -23.99 39.11
C GLU A 301 -29.12 -22.71 39.56
N ASN A 302 -29.89 -22.06 38.67
CA ASN A 302 -30.55 -20.76 38.92
C ASN A 302 -32.10 -20.82 38.93
N SER A 303 -32.73 -21.90 38.48
CA SER A 303 -34.20 -22.07 38.46
C SER A 303 -34.61 -23.54 38.30
N SER A 304 -35.52 -24.00 39.16
CA SER A 304 -35.97 -25.40 39.27
C SER A 304 -37.19 -25.75 38.39
N ALA A 305 -37.16 -25.46 37.09
CA ALA A 305 -38.16 -25.99 36.15
C ALA A 305 -37.74 -25.84 34.68
N ILE A 306 -37.28 -26.92 34.02
CA ILE A 306 -37.41 -27.07 32.56
C ILE A 306 -37.78 -28.52 32.24
N ASP A 307 -38.92 -28.70 31.57
CA ASP A 307 -39.42 -29.95 31.02
C ASP A 307 -38.48 -30.50 29.93
N LYS A 308 -38.18 -31.79 30.03
CA LYS A 308 -37.24 -32.53 29.16
C LYS A 308 -37.83 -32.93 27.79
N SER A 309 -38.83 -32.23 27.26
CA SER A 309 -39.61 -32.75 26.12
C SER A 309 -39.25 -32.24 24.72
N ASP A 310 -38.48 -31.16 24.52
CA ASP A 310 -38.23 -30.63 23.16
C ASP A 310 -36.74 -30.49 22.84
N SER A 311 -36.02 -31.61 22.81
CA SER A 311 -34.57 -31.66 22.56
C SER A 311 -34.17 -31.56 21.07
N ASN A 312 -35.03 -31.06 20.19
CA ASN A 312 -34.82 -31.10 18.74
C ASN A 312 -34.99 -29.75 18.01
N ASP A 313 -35.33 -28.67 18.73
CA ASP A 313 -35.38 -27.33 18.13
C ASP A 313 -33.97 -26.72 18.10
N SER A 314 -33.41 -26.55 16.90
CA SER A 314 -32.04 -26.06 16.67
C SER A 314 -31.82 -24.58 17.01
N ASN A 315 -32.88 -23.84 17.40
CA ASN A 315 -32.90 -22.38 17.51
C ASN A 315 -33.46 -21.91 18.87
N ARG A 316 -33.10 -22.58 19.96
CA ARG A 316 -33.69 -22.34 21.29
C ARG A 316 -33.09 -21.16 22.04
N PHE A 317 -31.78 -20.95 22.01
CA PHE A 317 -31.12 -19.93 22.83
C PHE A 317 -30.45 -18.83 21.99
N LEU A 318 -30.54 -17.60 22.46
CA LEU A 318 -29.99 -16.40 21.83
C LEU A 318 -29.20 -15.57 22.84
N ALA A 319 -28.04 -15.02 22.46
CA ALA A 319 -27.31 -14.06 23.27
C ALA A 319 -27.32 -12.66 22.64
N THR A 320 -27.46 -11.63 23.47
CA THR A 320 -27.46 -10.21 23.07
C THR A 320 -26.45 -9.42 23.90
N GLY A 321 -25.76 -8.47 23.27
CA GLY A 321 -24.77 -7.60 23.90
C GLY A 321 -25.16 -6.15 23.77
N SER A 322 -25.09 -5.41 24.87
CA SER A 322 -25.57 -4.04 24.95
C SER A 322 -24.52 -3.06 25.45
N ARG A 323 -24.79 -1.78 25.21
CA ARG A 323 -24.08 -0.64 25.81
C ARG A 323 -24.31 -0.52 27.32
N ASP A 324 -25.25 -1.28 27.89
CA ASP A 324 -25.42 -1.42 29.34
C ASP A 324 -24.31 -2.26 30.01
N LYS A 325 -23.29 -2.68 29.23
CA LYS A 325 -22.11 -3.46 29.65
C LYS A 325 -22.42 -4.92 29.98
N THR A 326 -23.65 -5.36 29.76
CA THR A 326 -24.10 -6.73 30.05
C THR A 326 -24.30 -7.54 28.78
N ILE A 327 -24.21 -8.85 28.95
CA ILE A 327 -24.62 -9.82 27.94
C ILE A 327 -25.79 -10.59 28.50
N LYS A 328 -26.90 -10.66 27.78
CA LYS A 328 -28.08 -11.42 28.20
C LYS A 328 -28.26 -12.65 27.31
N LEU A 329 -28.59 -13.76 27.95
CA LEU A 329 -28.95 -15.02 27.30
C LEU A 329 -30.46 -15.21 27.42
N TRP A 330 -31.12 -15.55 26.32
CA TRP A 330 -32.57 -15.63 26.19
C TRP A 330 -32.99 -17.02 25.73
N ASP A 331 -34.14 -17.49 26.18
CA ASP A 331 -34.84 -18.62 25.56
C ASP A 331 -35.84 -18.05 24.54
N ALA A 332 -35.62 -18.39 23.27
CA ALA A 332 -36.41 -17.95 22.13
C ALA A 332 -37.83 -18.51 22.12
N SER A 333 -38.09 -19.62 22.82
CA SER A 333 -39.43 -20.20 22.91
C SER A 333 -40.33 -19.45 23.90
N THR A 334 -39.75 -18.96 24.99
CA THR A 334 -40.47 -18.25 26.05
C THR A 334 -40.29 -16.73 25.99
N ASN A 335 -39.34 -16.24 25.19
CA ASN A 335 -38.90 -14.85 25.12
C ASN A 335 -38.40 -14.28 26.46
N GLN A 336 -37.97 -15.15 27.39
CA GLN A 336 -37.50 -14.74 28.70
C GLN A 336 -35.97 -14.65 28.77
N CYS A 337 -35.47 -13.68 29.53
CA CYS A 337 -34.06 -13.59 29.88
C CYS A 337 -33.74 -14.70 30.88
N VAL A 338 -32.84 -15.59 30.48
CA VAL A 338 -32.44 -16.78 31.21
C VAL A 338 -31.24 -16.52 32.10
N TYR A 339 -30.26 -15.76 31.61
CA TYR A 339 -29.06 -15.44 32.37
C TYR A 339 -28.48 -14.09 31.94
N THR A 340 -27.85 -13.37 32.86
CA THR A 340 -27.11 -12.13 32.56
C THR A 340 -25.65 -12.31 32.96
N PHE A 341 -24.73 -12.13 32.00
CA PHE A 341 -23.30 -12.10 32.28
C PHE A 341 -22.87 -10.66 32.58
N ASN A 342 -22.33 -10.48 33.79
CA ASN A 342 -21.80 -9.21 34.27
C ASN A 342 -20.28 -9.29 34.37
N GLY A 343 -19.58 -8.25 33.89
CA GLY A 343 -18.14 -8.13 34.10
C GLY A 343 -17.35 -7.38 33.03
N HIS A 344 -17.98 -6.87 31.96
CA HIS A 344 -17.37 -5.85 31.10
C HIS A 344 -17.54 -4.46 31.72
N ASP A 345 -16.57 -3.58 31.50
CA ASP A 345 -16.55 -2.23 32.11
C ASP A 345 -17.09 -1.14 31.17
N SER A 346 -17.27 -1.49 29.89
CA SER A 346 -17.80 -0.62 28.83
C SER A 346 -18.71 -1.39 27.86
N TRP A 347 -19.08 -0.76 26.74
CA TRP A 347 -20.03 -1.28 25.76
C TRP A 347 -19.57 -2.59 25.13
N VAL A 348 -20.45 -3.60 25.12
CA VAL A 348 -20.18 -4.88 24.46
C VAL A 348 -20.44 -4.73 22.95
N LYS A 349 -19.41 -4.90 22.13
CA LYS A 349 -19.45 -4.65 20.68
C LYS A 349 -19.73 -5.91 19.86
N SER A 350 -19.23 -7.06 20.29
CA SER A 350 -19.39 -8.33 19.57
C SER A 350 -19.44 -9.51 20.52
N ILE A 351 -20.27 -10.50 20.20
CA ILE A 351 -20.45 -11.75 20.95
C ILE A 351 -20.43 -12.93 19.98
N MET A 352 -19.88 -14.05 20.43
CA MET A 352 -19.82 -15.27 19.64
C MET A 352 -19.75 -16.52 20.51
N PHE A 353 -20.50 -17.55 20.13
CA PHE A 353 -20.42 -18.86 20.78
C PHE A 353 -19.22 -19.67 20.28
N HIS A 354 -18.55 -20.36 21.19
CA HIS A 354 -17.55 -21.35 20.84
C HIS A 354 -18.24 -22.53 20.13
N PRO A 355 -17.70 -23.07 19.02
CA PRO A 355 -18.39 -24.13 18.26
C PRO A 355 -18.63 -25.44 19.02
N ALA A 356 -17.73 -25.78 19.96
CA ALA A 356 -17.93 -26.91 20.86
C ALA A 356 -19.04 -26.66 21.91
N GLY A 357 -19.58 -25.45 21.99
CA GLY A 357 -20.72 -25.11 22.84
C GLY A 357 -20.40 -24.90 24.32
N THR A 358 -19.12 -24.91 24.73
CA THR A 358 -18.74 -24.78 26.15
C THR A 358 -18.54 -23.35 26.61
N HIS A 359 -18.21 -22.43 25.71
CA HIS A 359 -17.88 -21.05 26.06
C HIS A 359 -18.59 -20.03 25.16
N LEU A 360 -18.76 -18.83 25.71
CA LEU A 360 -19.17 -17.61 25.00
C LEU A 360 -18.00 -16.63 25.02
N LEU A 361 -17.72 -15.99 23.90
CA LEU A 361 -16.68 -14.95 23.81
C LEU A 361 -17.34 -13.61 23.55
N SER A 362 -16.78 -12.56 24.15
CA SER A 362 -17.24 -11.19 23.97
C SER A 362 -16.09 -10.20 23.86
N SER A 363 -16.30 -9.16 23.05
CA SER A 363 -15.41 -8.00 22.95
C SER A 363 -16.11 -6.73 23.38
N SER A 364 -15.35 -5.80 23.95
CA SER A 364 -15.86 -4.55 24.50
C SER A 364 -14.95 -3.36 24.18
N GLU A 365 -15.51 -2.16 24.34
CA GLU A 365 -14.76 -0.90 24.32
C GLU A 365 -13.79 -0.76 25.50
N ASP A 366 -13.89 -1.62 26.51
CA ASP A 366 -12.88 -1.74 27.58
C ASP A 366 -11.55 -2.37 27.09
N LYS A 367 -11.43 -2.65 25.78
CA LYS A 367 -10.25 -3.22 25.10
C LYS A 367 -9.94 -4.66 25.50
N SER A 368 -10.84 -5.32 26.22
CA SER A 368 -10.70 -6.71 26.63
C SER A 368 -11.53 -7.66 25.77
N ILE A 369 -11.05 -8.90 25.68
CA ILE A 369 -11.85 -10.03 25.22
C ILE A 369 -12.11 -10.92 26.44
N LYS A 370 -13.37 -11.17 26.76
CA LYS A 370 -13.76 -12.07 27.86
C LYS A 370 -14.30 -13.38 27.33
N ILE A 371 -13.97 -14.44 28.06
CA ILE A 371 -14.41 -15.80 27.77
C ILE A 371 -15.24 -16.27 28.96
N TRP A 372 -16.51 -16.55 28.69
CA TRP A 372 -17.49 -17.00 29.68
C TRP A 372 -17.71 -18.50 29.53
N ASP A 373 -17.73 -19.20 30.65
CA ASP A 373 -18.15 -20.59 30.71
C ASP A 373 -19.68 -20.67 30.73
N LEU A 374 -20.23 -21.44 29.79
CA LEU A 374 -21.68 -21.60 29.62
C LEU A 374 -22.31 -22.57 30.62
N THR A 375 -21.50 -23.33 31.38
CA THR A 375 -22.02 -24.19 32.46
C THR A 375 -22.17 -23.42 33.76
N THR A 376 -21.15 -22.64 34.15
CA THR A 376 -21.12 -21.94 35.44
C THR A 376 -21.48 -20.45 35.37
N GLY A 377 -21.52 -19.87 34.17
CA GLY A 377 -21.79 -18.44 33.98
C GLY A 377 -20.64 -17.52 34.36
N ARG A 378 -19.49 -18.08 34.77
CA ARG A 378 -18.32 -17.32 35.23
C ARG A 378 -17.42 -16.92 34.06
N CYS A 379 -16.77 -15.77 34.18
CA CYS A 379 -15.69 -15.37 33.29
C CYS A 379 -14.45 -16.24 33.57
N THR A 380 -14.16 -17.20 32.69
CA THR A 380 -13.03 -18.13 32.82
C THR A 380 -11.70 -17.43 32.55
N ARG A 381 -11.68 -16.50 31.58
CA ARG A 381 -10.47 -15.81 31.16
C ARG A 381 -10.80 -14.42 30.64
N THR A 382 -10.01 -13.44 31.08
CA THR A 382 -9.97 -12.10 30.51
C THR A 382 -8.65 -11.95 29.76
N ILE A 383 -8.71 -11.57 28.49
CA ILE A 383 -7.55 -11.12 27.72
C ILE A 383 -7.54 -9.60 27.82
N GLU A 384 -6.80 -9.08 28.80
CA GLU A 384 -6.60 -7.64 29.01
C GLU A 384 -5.65 -7.07 27.95
N ASP A 385 -5.86 -5.81 27.58
CA ASP A 385 -5.09 -5.12 26.53
C ASP A 385 -4.95 -5.91 25.22
N ALA A 386 -6.00 -6.65 24.84
CA ALA A 386 -6.00 -7.42 23.60
C ALA A 386 -5.71 -6.52 22.40
N HIS A 387 -6.16 -5.26 22.43
CA HIS A 387 -5.81 -4.21 21.47
C HIS A 387 -5.50 -2.88 22.19
N LYS A 388 -4.81 -1.96 21.51
CA LYS A 388 -4.50 -0.63 22.10
C LYS A 388 -5.76 0.22 22.27
N ASN A 389 -6.77 -0.04 21.44
CA ASN A 389 -8.03 0.69 21.37
C ASN A 389 -9.22 -0.27 21.27
N PHE A 390 -10.45 0.29 21.18
CA PHE A 390 -11.71 -0.46 21.23
C PHE A 390 -11.79 -1.61 20.23
N ILE A 391 -12.41 -2.72 20.62
CA ILE A 391 -12.53 -3.93 19.79
C ILE A 391 -13.93 -3.97 19.19
N ASN A 392 -14.02 -3.80 17.87
CA ASN A 392 -15.30 -3.63 17.18
C ASN A 392 -15.94 -4.96 16.75
N SER A 393 -15.15 -5.97 16.43
CA SER A 393 -15.67 -7.23 15.87
C SER A 393 -14.82 -8.43 16.27
N LEU A 394 -15.50 -9.55 16.53
CA LEU A 394 -14.93 -10.88 16.73
C LEU A 394 -15.57 -11.86 15.76
N THR A 395 -14.77 -12.76 15.17
CA THR A 395 -15.29 -13.80 14.29
C THR A 395 -14.45 -15.09 14.36
N TRP A 396 -15.10 -16.22 14.08
CA TRP A 396 -14.51 -17.57 14.12
C TRP A 396 -14.29 -18.11 12.71
N GLY A 397 -13.14 -18.74 12.47
CA GLY A 397 -12.84 -19.37 11.19
C GLY A 397 -13.70 -20.61 10.93
N ARG A 398 -14.52 -20.61 9.87
CA ARG A 398 -15.27 -21.80 9.42
C ARG A 398 -14.51 -22.50 8.30
N GLN A 399 -14.19 -23.80 8.43
CA GLN A 399 -13.66 -24.60 7.31
C GLN A 399 -14.59 -25.77 6.99
N THR A 400 -14.94 -25.94 5.72
CA THR A 400 -15.53 -27.19 5.25
C THR A 400 -14.41 -28.17 4.88
N MET A 401 -14.31 -29.29 5.61
CA MET A 401 -13.47 -30.41 5.17
C MET A 401 -14.28 -31.32 4.25
N PRO A 402 -13.71 -31.86 3.15
CA PRO A 402 -14.36 -32.91 2.39
C PRO A 402 -14.48 -34.18 3.23
N ASP A 403 -15.62 -34.87 3.16
CA ASP A 403 -15.89 -36.11 3.91
C ASP A 403 -14.83 -37.19 3.62
N ASN A 404 -14.03 -37.51 4.64
CA ASN A 404 -13.11 -38.66 4.64
C ASN A 404 -13.83 -40.03 4.65
N ALA A 405 -15.17 -40.07 4.58
CA ALA A 405 -15.95 -41.30 4.57
C ALA A 405 -15.81 -42.10 3.25
N ASN A 406 -15.37 -41.49 2.15
CA ASN A 406 -15.28 -42.16 0.84
C ASN A 406 -13.90 -42.78 0.52
N LEU A 407 -12.85 -42.50 1.31
CA LEU A 407 -11.51 -43.08 1.08
C LEU A 407 -11.35 -44.48 1.72
N ASN A 408 -12.07 -44.77 2.81
CA ASN A 408 -11.98 -46.06 3.51
C ASN A 408 -12.82 -47.19 2.89
N ARG A 409 -13.58 -46.93 1.81
CA ARG A 409 -14.38 -47.98 1.11
C ARG A 409 -13.74 -48.53 -0.16
N ARG A 410 -12.57 -48.03 -0.59
CA ARG A 410 -11.84 -48.59 -1.75
C ARG A 410 -10.84 -49.70 -1.41
N PHE A 411 -10.63 -49.99 -0.12
CA PHE A 411 -9.79 -51.10 0.33
C PHE A 411 -10.52 -51.94 1.39
N SER A 412 -11.59 -52.62 1.00
CA SER A 412 -12.01 -53.84 1.68
C SER A 412 -12.44 -54.87 0.64
N MET A 413 -11.83 -56.05 0.70
CA MET A 413 -12.19 -57.21 -0.11
C MET A 413 -13.65 -57.60 0.13
N PRO A 414 -14.35 -58.14 -0.88
CA PRO A 414 -15.77 -58.46 -0.78
C PRO A 414 -16.03 -59.66 0.12
N GLN A 415 -16.96 -59.52 1.07
CA GLN A 415 -17.61 -60.62 1.78
C GLN A 415 -18.97 -60.93 1.11
N PRO A 416 -19.46 -62.19 1.14
CA PRO A 416 -20.60 -62.64 0.34
C PRO A 416 -21.95 -62.13 0.88
N PRO A 417 -23.02 -62.17 0.07
CA PRO A 417 -24.25 -61.42 0.36
C PRO A 417 -25.15 -62.17 1.34
N LEU A 418 -25.66 -61.45 2.35
CA LEU A 418 -26.79 -61.90 3.16
C LEU A 418 -28.00 -60.98 2.93
N ARG A 419 -28.99 -61.60 2.28
CA ARG A 419 -30.44 -61.38 2.20
C ARG A 419 -31.09 -60.07 2.71
N SER A 420 -31.86 -59.50 1.78
CA SER A 420 -33.21 -58.91 1.89
C SER A 420 -33.47 -57.82 2.93
N MET A 421 -33.39 -56.56 2.49
CA MET A 421 -34.19 -55.45 3.05
C MET A 421 -34.88 -54.70 1.89
N SER A 422 -36.15 -54.37 2.10
CA SER A 422 -37.11 -53.81 1.13
C SER A 422 -36.83 -52.36 0.74
N GLY A 423 -37.25 -51.99 -0.47
CA GLY A 423 -36.96 -50.72 -1.15
C GLY A 423 -37.54 -49.41 -0.57
N GLY A 424 -37.85 -49.37 0.73
CA GLY A 424 -38.28 -48.15 1.44
C GLY A 424 -37.15 -47.39 2.15
N ASP A 425 -36.09 -48.08 2.59
CA ASP A 425 -35.03 -47.47 3.42
C ASP A 425 -33.87 -46.85 2.63
N VAL A 426 -33.76 -47.17 1.34
CA VAL A 426 -32.71 -46.60 0.47
C VAL A 426 -32.94 -45.10 0.25
N LEU A 427 -34.19 -44.65 0.15
CA LEU A 427 -34.51 -43.23 -0.06
C LEU A 427 -34.27 -42.35 1.17
N ARG A 428 -34.43 -42.89 2.40
CA ARG A 428 -34.05 -42.17 3.63
C ARG A 428 -32.53 -42.10 3.83
N SER A 429 -31.79 -43.14 3.44
CA SER A 429 -30.32 -43.14 3.51
C SER A 429 -29.65 -42.22 2.50
N VAL A 430 -30.26 -41.98 1.34
CA VAL A 430 -29.72 -41.11 0.29
C VAL A 430 -30.06 -39.63 0.54
N GLN A 431 -31.19 -39.31 1.17
CA GLN A 431 -31.51 -37.93 1.58
C GLN A 431 -30.78 -37.45 2.84
N GLN A 432 -30.26 -38.36 3.68
CA GLN A 432 -29.39 -37.99 4.82
C GLN A 432 -27.89 -37.92 4.49
N GLN A 433 -27.47 -38.18 3.25
CA GLN A 433 -26.05 -38.23 2.85
C GLN A 433 -25.52 -36.98 2.12
N ALA A 434 -26.23 -35.84 2.22
CA ALA A 434 -25.75 -34.57 1.68
C ALA A 434 -25.89 -33.42 2.69
N GLN A 435 -25.25 -33.55 3.84
CA GLN A 435 -24.92 -32.40 4.69
C GLN A 435 -23.41 -32.39 4.88
N SER A 436 -22.71 -31.56 4.11
CA SER A 436 -21.29 -31.28 4.33
C SER A 436 -21.14 -30.56 5.67
N ILE A 437 -20.84 -31.30 6.74
CA ILE A 437 -20.63 -30.71 8.07
C ILE A 437 -19.29 -29.96 8.04
N SER A 438 -19.37 -28.63 7.94
CA SER A 438 -18.21 -27.75 8.11
C SER A 438 -17.67 -27.88 9.54
N ARG A 439 -16.39 -28.21 9.72
CA ARG A 439 -15.76 -28.18 11.04
C ARG A 439 -15.05 -26.83 11.21
N PRO A 440 -15.40 -26.03 12.22
CA PRO A 440 -14.71 -24.77 12.46
C PRO A 440 -13.22 -24.99 12.69
N LEU A 441 -12.40 -24.19 12.02
CA LEU A 441 -10.98 -24.05 12.31
C LEU A 441 -10.86 -23.34 13.65
N ASN A 442 -9.97 -23.79 14.54
CA ASN A 442 -9.76 -23.16 15.85
C ASN A 442 -8.94 -21.86 15.71
N VAL A 443 -9.49 -20.86 15.00
CA VAL A 443 -8.88 -19.56 14.74
C VAL A 443 -9.91 -18.46 15.02
N ILE A 444 -9.48 -17.47 15.78
CA ILE A 444 -10.29 -16.29 16.12
C ILE A 444 -9.55 -15.07 15.62
N ALA A 445 -10.28 -14.20 14.92
CA ALA A 445 -9.81 -12.88 14.51
C ALA A 445 -10.55 -11.79 15.29
N SER A 446 -9.81 -10.78 15.73
CA SER A 446 -10.34 -9.58 16.37
C SER A 446 -9.94 -8.31 15.61
N ALA A 447 -10.91 -7.43 15.40
CA ALA A 447 -10.75 -6.12 14.76
C ALA A 447 -10.80 -5.02 15.79
N SER A 448 -9.93 -4.02 15.65
CA SER A 448 -9.90 -2.87 16.55
C SER A 448 -9.87 -1.52 15.83
N SER A 449 -10.30 -0.51 16.57
CA SER A 449 -10.16 0.90 16.22
C SER A 449 -8.70 1.37 16.15
N ASP A 450 -7.73 0.54 16.55
CA ASP A 450 -6.29 0.81 16.42
C ASP A 450 -5.71 0.49 15.02
N THR A 451 -6.57 0.24 14.02
CA THR A 451 -6.24 -0.11 12.63
C THR A 451 -5.64 -1.51 12.44
N THR A 452 -5.63 -2.34 13.49
CA THR A 452 -5.04 -3.69 13.46
C THR A 452 -6.08 -4.81 13.52
N ILE A 453 -5.72 -5.94 12.94
CA ILE A 453 -6.43 -7.22 13.06
C ILE A 453 -5.49 -8.21 13.74
N LYS A 454 -5.96 -8.91 14.78
CA LYS A 454 -5.16 -9.92 15.48
C LYS A 454 -5.76 -11.31 15.33
N ASN A 455 -4.92 -12.30 15.04
CA ASN A 455 -5.32 -13.72 14.95
C ASN A 455 -4.79 -14.50 16.15
N HIS A 456 -5.64 -15.22 16.86
CA HIS A 456 -5.28 -15.99 18.06
C HIS A 456 -5.20 -17.50 17.76
N HIS A 457 -4.04 -18.12 18.02
CA HIS A 457 -3.78 -19.58 17.90
C HIS A 457 -3.15 -20.16 19.18
N HIS A 458 -3.21 -21.49 19.33
CA HIS A 458 -2.48 -22.21 20.37
C HIS A 458 -1.02 -22.42 19.95
N ILE A 459 -0.06 -21.87 20.71
CA ILE A 459 1.29 -22.43 20.83
C ILE A 459 1.55 -22.63 22.32
N ARG A 460 2.08 -23.81 22.67
CA ARG A 460 2.57 -24.15 24.01
C ARG A 460 3.44 -23.01 24.57
N PRO A 461 3.54 -22.83 25.89
CA PRO A 461 4.67 -22.10 26.43
C PRO A 461 5.94 -22.89 26.06
N SER A 462 6.69 -22.45 25.06
CA SER A 462 8.02 -22.99 24.83
C SER A 462 8.96 -22.32 25.84
N SER A 463 9.02 -22.90 27.03
CA SER A 463 10.31 -23.09 27.68
C SER A 463 11.15 -23.95 26.73
N GLU A 464 12.18 -23.33 26.14
CA GLU A 464 13.15 -23.86 25.16
C GLU A 464 12.59 -24.28 23.79
N SER A 465 13.07 -23.60 22.72
CA SER A 465 12.85 -24.02 21.35
C SER A 465 13.65 -25.29 21.05
N TYR A 466 13.11 -26.16 20.19
CA TYR A 466 13.81 -27.34 19.67
C TYR A 466 15.21 -27.00 19.09
N ALA A 467 15.39 -25.79 18.58
CA ALA A 467 16.68 -25.25 18.15
C ALA A 467 17.67 -24.99 19.31
N ALA A 468 17.19 -24.57 20.49
CA ALA A 468 18.03 -24.44 21.69
C ALA A 468 18.49 -25.81 22.21
N LYS A 469 17.66 -26.85 22.04
CA LYS A 469 18.02 -28.24 22.35
C LYS A 469 19.05 -28.79 21.35
N LEU A 470 18.85 -28.60 20.04
CA LEU A 470 19.83 -28.97 19.00
C LEU A 470 21.19 -28.26 19.20
N ARG A 471 21.19 -26.97 19.59
CA ARG A 471 22.41 -26.20 19.86
C ARG A 471 23.20 -26.67 21.08
N ARG A 472 22.56 -27.31 22.05
CA ARG A 472 23.29 -27.95 23.16
C ARG A 472 23.94 -29.27 22.75
N GLU A 473 23.34 -29.95 21.79
CA GLU A 473 23.74 -31.30 21.37
C GLU A 473 24.84 -31.25 20.28
N ASP A 474 24.91 -30.19 19.47
CA ASP A 474 25.90 -30.01 18.40
C ASP A 474 26.77 -28.76 18.59
N ALA A 475 28.07 -28.96 18.86
CA ALA A 475 29.04 -27.90 19.11
C ALA A 475 29.28 -26.98 17.89
N SER A 476 29.03 -27.48 16.67
CA SER A 476 29.19 -26.69 15.44
C SER A 476 28.05 -25.66 15.26
N LEU A 477 26.82 -26.04 15.65
CA LEU A 477 25.65 -25.16 15.63
C LEU A 477 25.64 -24.13 16.76
N ALA A 478 26.38 -24.39 17.85
CA ALA A 478 26.56 -23.45 18.94
C ALA A 478 27.39 -22.22 18.54
N ALA A 479 28.29 -22.36 17.57
CA ALA A 479 29.14 -21.26 17.07
C ALA A 479 28.45 -20.40 16.00
N LEU A 480 27.33 -20.86 15.42
CA LEU A 480 26.62 -20.14 14.36
C LEU A 480 25.74 -19.02 14.95
N GLU A 481 26.09 -17.78 14.65
CA GLU A 481 25.35 -16.59 15.05
C GLU A 481 24.84 -15.78 13.85
N LEU A 482 23.56 -15.42 13.88
CA LEU A 482 22.87 -14.60 12.89
C LEU A 482 22.46 -13.27 13.54
N ARG A 483 22.89 -12.16 12.93
CA ARG A 483 22.57 -10.79 13.36
C ARG A 483 22.02 -9.99 12.21
N ILE A 484 20.93 -9.26 12.41
CA ILE A 484 20.46 -8.28 11.43
C ILE A 484 21.23 -6.98 11.65
N ALA A 485 21.81 -6.41 10.60
CA ALA A 485 22.64 -5.22 10.67
C ALA A 485 21.82 -3.92 10.76
N GLY A 486 22.48 -2.86 11.23
CA GLY A 486 21.84 -1.70 11.85
C GLY A 486 20.93 -0.84 11.00
N GLY A 487 20.97 -0.94 9.66
CA GLY A 487 20.04 -0.20 8.81
C GLY A 487 18.58 -0.55 9.11
N TRP A 488 18.29 -1.85 9.11
CA TRP A 488 16.97 -2.38 9.43
C TRP A 488 16.62 -2.17 10.91
N VAL A 489 17.57 -2.42 11.81
CA VAL A 489 17.36 -2.29 13.27
C VAL A 489 16.98 -0.86 13.64
N ARG A 490 17.73 0.14 13.15
CA ARG A 490 17.43 1.56 13.31
C ARG A 490 16.03 1.89 12.82
N ASP A 491 15.70 1.51 11.58
CA ASP A 491 14.44 1.88 10.96
C ASP A 491 13.25 1.28 11.72
N LYS A 492 13.37 0.03 12.17
CA LYS A 492 12.36 -0.62 13.02
C LYS A 492 12.23 0.02 14.39
N LEU A 493 13.33 0.40 15.03
CA LEU A 493 13.29 1.12 16.32
C LEU A 493 12.64 2.51 16.19
N LEU A 494 12.75 3.16 15.02
CA LEU A 494 12.08 4.42 14.70
C LEU A 494 10.65 4.25 14.16
N GLY A 495 10.14 3.01 14.07
CA GLY A 495 8.81 2.73 13.54
C GLY A 495 8.66 2.98 12.03
N LYS A 496 9.77 3.03 11.27
CA LYS A 496 9.77 3.22 9.82
C LYS A 496 9.80 1.88 9.06
N PRO A 497 9.23 1.81 7.85
CA PRO A 497 9.41 0.65 6.98
C PRO A 497 10.87 0.52 6.54
N SER A 498 11.32 -0.71 6.30
CA SER A 498 12.66 -1.05 5.85
C SER A 498 12.56 -2.28 4.96
N ASP A 499 12.98 -2.13 3.71
CA ASP A 499 12.88 -3.15 2.67
C ASP A 499 14.20 -3.89 2.45
N ASP A 500 15.32 -3.30 2.90
CA ASP A 500 16.66 -3.87 2.82
C ASP A 500 17.02 -4.60 4.13
N ILE A 501 17.23 -5.91 4.08
CA ILE A 501 17.62 -6.73 5.23
C ILE A 501 19.02 -7.29 5.05
N ASP A 502 19.97 -6.73 5.79
CA ASP A 502 21.34 -7.23 5.88
C ASP A 502 21.46 -8.22 7.05
N VAL A 503 21.71 -9.51 6.77
CA VAL A 503 21.93 -10.54 7.79
C VAL A 503 23.41 -10.90 7.84
N ALA A 504 24.06 -10.49 8.93
CA ALA A 504 25.42 -10.86 9.26
C ALA A 504 25.50 -12.27 9.84
N ILE A 505 26.40 -13.10 9.28
CA ILE A 505 26.60 -14.49 9.67
C ILE A 505 28.01 -14.67 10.25
N THR A 506 28.11 -15.43 11.35
CA THR A 506 29.39 -15.85 11.96
C THR A 506 29.33 -17.34 12.28
N PRO A 507 30.33 -18.18 11.97
CA PRO A 507 31.61 -17.88 11.29
C PRO A 507 31.57 -18.13 9.76
N LEU A 508 30.42 -18.51 9.20
CA LEU A 508 30.28 -18.82 7.77
C LEU A 508 30.21 -17.55 6.91
N THR A 509 30.69 -17.63 5.66
CA THR A 509 30.46 -16.58 4.67
C THR A 509 29.03 -16.64 4.12
N GLY A 510 28.52 -15.51 3.62
CA GLY A 510 27.14 -15.37 3.17
C GLY A 510 26.74 -16.31 2.03
N LEU A 511 27.65 -16.62 1.10
CA LEU A 511 27.37 -17.49 -0.04
C LEU A 511 27.16 -18.97 0.33
N PRO A 512 28.07 -19.65 1.05
CA PRO A 512 27.84 -21.02 1.53
C PRO A 512 26.56 -21.16 2.36
N PHE A 513 26.24 -20.15 3.19
CA PHE A 513 24.99 -20.16 3.95
C PHE A 513 23.77 -20.02 3.04
N ALA A 514 23.81 -19.11 2.06
CA ALA A 514 22.73 -18.95 1.10
C ALA A 514 22.52 -20.20 0.23
N GLU A 515 23.60 -20.88 -0.18
CA GLU A 515 23.55 -22.15 -0.92
C GLU A 515 22.93 -23.26 -0.06
N ALA A 516 23.42 -23.45 1.17
CA ALA A 516 22.86 -24.43 2.09
C ALA A 516 21.38 -24.14 2.45
N LEU A 517 21.04 -22.85 2.62
CA LEU A 517 19.66 -22.42 2.86
C LEU A 517 18.79 -22.63 1.62
N ALA A 518 19.30 -22.37 0.42
CA ALA A 518 18.61 -22.65 -0.82
C ALA A 518 18.40 -24.14 -1.06
N GLU A 519 19.40 -24.98 -0.78
CA GLU A 519 19.28 -26.44 -0.82
C GLU A 519 18.24 -26.94 0.18
N TYR A 520 18.27 -26.42 1.41
CA TYR A 520 17.27 -26.76 2.43
C TYR A 520 15.86 -26.34 2.00
N LEU A 521 15.69 -25.11 1.53
CA LEU A 521 14.40 -24.62 1.04
C LEU A 521 13.93 -25.40 -0.20
N GLN A 522 14.84 -25.78 -1.11
CA GLN A 522 14.53 -26.67 -2.24
C GLN A 522 14.18 -28.10 -1.79
N SER A 523 14.77 -28.60 -0.69
CA SER A 523 14.41 -29.90 -0.13
C SER A 523 12.99 -29.93 0.44
N ILE A 524 12.50 -28.78 0.91
CA ILE A 524 11.13 -28.60 1.43
C ILE A 524 10.17 -28.29 0.27
N GLU A 525 10.57 -27.44 -0.67
CA GLU A 525 9.80 -27.02 -1.84
C GLU A 525 10.61 -27.17 -3.14
N PRO A 526 10.60 -28.36 -3.79
CA PRO A 526 11.45 -28.66 -4.95
C PRO A 526 11.22 -27.81 -6.20
N GLN A 527 10.12 -27.05 -6.25
CA GLN A 527 9.76 -26.20 -7.39
C GLN A 527 10.08 -24.72 -7.18
N GLN A 528 10.52 -24.32 -5.97
CA GLN A 528 10.92 -22.94 -5.73
C GLN A 528 12.27 -22.69 -6.41
N LYS A 529 12.26 -21.94 -7.52
CA LYS A 529 13.49 -21.51 -8.17
C LYS A 529 14.14 -20.42 -7.33
N ILE A 530 15.06 -20.81 -6.47
CA ILE A 530 15.81 -19.89 -5.62
C ILE A 530 17.01 -19.40 -6.40
N SER A 531 16.99 -18.13 -6.79
CA SER A 531 18.14 -17.47 -7.39
C SER A 531 19.00 -16.87 -6.29
N ILE A 532 20.24 -17.32 -6.18
CA ILE A 532 21.27 -16.66 -5.39
C ILE A 532 22.04 -15.77 -6.36
N ALA A 533 21.96 -14.46 -6.16
CA ALA A 533 22.82 -13.53 -6.88
C ALA A 533 24.11 -13.39 -6.07
N ARG A 534 25.22 -13.84 -6.66
CA ARG A 534 26.55 -13.54 -6.15
C ARG A 534 26.86 -12.09 -6.52
N ILE A 535 27.27 -11.29 -5.55
CA ILE A 535 27.87 -10.00 -5.84
C ILE A 535 29.29 -10.32 -6.32
N ASP A 536 29.47 -10.36 -7.65
CA ASP A 536 30.73 -10.79 -8.26
C ASP A 536 31.91 -9.95 -7.78
N ALA A 537 32.95 -10.66 -7.37
CA ALA A 537 34.23 -10.06 -7.03
C ALA A 537 34.87 -9.45 -8.28
N ASN A 538 35.18 -8.17 -8.23
CA ASN A 538 36.33 -7.63 -8.95
C ASN A 538 37.51 -7.61 -7.96
N PRO A 539 38.43 -8.59 -7.96
CA PRO A 539 39.48 -8.73 -6.95
C PRO A 539 40.36 -7.48 -6.81
N ASN A 540 40.45 -6.69 -7.89
CA ASN A 540 41.27 -5.48 -7.95
C ASN A 540 40.49 -4.19 -7.63
N GLN A 541 39.17 -4.23 -7.41
CA GLN A 541 38.32 -3.03 -7.24
C GLN A 541 37.17 -3.17 -6.22
N SER A 542 36.85 -4.36 -5.73
CA SER A 542 35.69 -4.58 -4.85
C SER A 542 36.02 -4.45 -3.37
N LYS A 543 35.12 -3.78 -2.62
CA LYS A 543 35.17 -3.61 -1.15
C LYS A 543 34.29 -4.62 -0.41
N HIS A 544 33.92 -5.73 -1.04
CA HIS A 544 32.93 -6.66 -0.51
C HIS A 544 33.54 -8.06 -0.35
N LEU A 545 33.44 -8.63 0.84
CA LEU A 545 33.61 -10.07 1.05
C LEU A 545 32.44 -10.81 0.37
N GLU A 546 32.56 -12.13 0.18
CA GLU A 546 31.53 -12.95 -0.49
C GLU A 546 30.16 -12.78 0.17
N THR A 547 29.34 -11.95 -0.47
CA THR A 547 28.00 -11.56 -0.06
C THR A 547 27.03 -12.21 -1.03
N ALA A 548 25.95 -12.76 -0.51
CA ALA A 548 24.95 -13.43 -1.30
C ALA A 548 23.61 -12.73 -1.10
N ARG A 549 22.99 -12.37 -2.21
CA ARG A 549 21.62 -11.85 -2.22
C ARG A 549 20.67 -12.97 -2.57
N MET A 550 19.70 -13.20 -1.72
CA MET A 550 18.66 -14.21 -1.93
C MET A 550 17.28 -13.61 -1.67
N LYS A 551 16.31 -13.99 -2.49
CA LYS A 551 14.91 -13.63 -2.26
C LYS A 551 14.24 -14.70 -1.40
N VAL A 552 13.85 -14.34 -0.17
CA VAL A 552 13.17 -15.23 0.78
C VAL A 552 11.78 -14.66 1.04
N SER A 553 10.74 -15.43 0.71
CA SER A 553 9.33 -15.04 0.93
C SER A 553 8.98 -13.65 0.39
N GLY A 554 9.48 -13.29 -0.80
CA GLY A 554 9.21 -11.99 -1.41
C GLY A 554 10.14 -10.86 -1.00
N TYR A 555 10.93 -11.01 0.07
CA TYR A 555 11.90 -10.03 0.56
C TYR A 555 13.30 -10.31 0.01
N GLU A 556 14.02 -9.27 -0.36
CA GLU A 556 15.44 -9.37 -0.69
C GLU A 556 16.26 -9.37 0.62
N VAL A 557 17.03 -10.43 0.82
CA VAL A 557 17.89 -10.60 2.00
C VAL A 557 19.33 -10.68 1.52
N ASP A 558 20.15 -9.77 2.04
CA ASP A 558 21.59 -9.73 1.81
C ASP A 558 22.30 -10.43 2.96
N PHE A 559 22.89 -11.59 2.67
CA PHE A 559 23.75 -12.30 3.62
C PHE A 559 25.14 -11.69 3.57
N VAL A 560 25.44 -10.92 4.61
CA VAL A 560 26.66 -10.12 4.73
C VAL A 560 27.65 -10.74 5.70
N ASN A 561 28.92 -10.44 5.50
CA ASN A 561 29.99 -10.88 6.39
C ASN A 561 30.39 -9.73 7.30
N LEU A 562 30.59 -10.03 8.58
CA LEU A 562 31.32 -9.13 9.47
C LEU A 562 32.75 -9.04 8.97
N ARG A 563 33.27 -7.82 8.85
CA ARG A 563 34.56 -7.55 8.22
C ARG A 563 35.53 -6.94 9.20
N SER A 564 36.79 -7.31 9.09
CA SER A 564 37.98 -6.57 9.53
C SER A 564 38.62 -5.87 8.32
N GLU A 565 39.02 -4.60 8.44
CA GLU A 565 39.68 -3.85 7.35
C GLU A 565 40.98 -3.25 7.88
N THR A 566 42.07 -3.44 7.12
CA THR A 566 43.34 -2.77 7.36
C THR A 566 43.72 -1.95 6.12
N TYR A 567 44.03 -0.67 6.33
CA TYR A 567 44.52 0.21 5.27
C TYR A 567 46.04 0.25 5.28
N ALA A 568 46.67 -0.07 4.15
CA ALA A 568 48.09 0.20 3.97
C ALA A 568 48.32 1.72 3.84
N THR A 569 49.43 2.23 4.35
CA THR A 569 49.81 3.64 4.26
C THR A 569 49.78 4.12 2.80
N GLY A 570 48.85 5.02 2.47
CA GLY A 570 48.68 5.57 1.12
C GLY A 570 47.80 4.76 0.16
N SER A 571 47.22 3.63 0.59
CA SER A 571 46.26 2.85 -0.21
C SER A 571 44.82 3.15 0.20
N ARG A 572 43.93 3.38 -0.78
CA ARG A 572 42.47 3.53 -0.57
C ARG A 572 41.71 2.20 -0.58
N ILE A 573 42.37 1.12 -0.94
CA ILE A 573 41.78 -0.22 -1.01
C ILE A 573 42.17 -0.93 0.28
N PRO A 574 41.24 -1.19 1.21
CA PRO A 574 41.54 -1.93 2.43
C PRO A 574 41.79 -3.41 2.11
N GLN A 575 42.71 -4.03 2.85
CA GLN A 575 42.74 -5.49 2.96
C GLN A 575 41.62 -5.93 3.89
N MET A 576 40.77 -6.85 3.42
CA MET A 576 39.57 -7.30 4.15
C MET A 576 39.73 -8.73 4.64
N SER A 577 39.37 -8.98 5.90
CA SER A 577 39.24 -10.33 6.47
C SER A 577 37.91 -10.46 7.24
N LEU A 578 37.55 -11.67 7.68
CA LEU A 578 36.39 -11.85 8.57
C LEU A 578 36.67 -11.18 9.92
N GLY A 579 35.74 -10.36 10.39
CA GLY A 579 35.86 -9.60 11.62
C GLY A 579 34.78 -9.92 12.65
N THR A 580 34.89 -9.27 13.80
CA THR A 580 33.93 -9.34 14.92
C THR A 580 32.81 -8.30 14.77
N PRO A 581 31.69 -8.44 15.49
CA PRO A 581 30.62 -7.44 15.48
C PRO A 581 31.12 -6.03 15.86
N LEU A 582 32.04 -5.94 16.82
CA LEU A 582 32.66 -4.68 17.22
C LEU A 582 33.50 -4.07 16.09
N GLU A 583 34.28 -4.87 15.38
CA GLU A 583 35.09 -4.38 14.26
C GLU A 583 34.24 -3.89 13.08
N ASP A 584 33.11 -4.53 12.77
CA ASP A 584 32.16 -4.01 11.76
C ASP A 584 31.43 -2.77 12.28
N ALA A 585 30.99 -2.77 13.55
CA ALA A 585 30.32 -1.64 14.21
C ALA A 585 31.13 -0.35 14.08
N LEU A 586 32.44 -0.42 14.33
CA LEU A 586 33.34 0.73 14.30
C LEU A 586 33.54 1.33 12.90
N ARG A 587 33.20 0.60 11.82
CA ARG A 587 33.32 1.09 10.44
C ARG A 587 32.01 1.56 9.82
N ARG A 588 30.89 1.47 10.54
CA ARG A 588 29.62 2.01 10.05
C ARG A 588 29.68 3.54 10.02
N ASP A 589 28.92 4.14 9.11
CA ASP A 589 28.91 5.58 8.89
C ASP A 589 28.55 6.36 10.18
N ILE A 590 27.65 5.79 11.00
CA ILE A 590 27.11 6.41 12.22
C ILE A 590 26.90 5.35 13.32
N THR A 591 27.01 5.75 14.59
CA THR A 591 26.83 4.89 15.78
C THR A 591 25.48 4.17 15.77
N ILE A 592 24.44 4.84 15.32
CA ILE A 592 23.10 4.27 15.20
C ILE A 592 23.03 3.10 14.17
N ASN A 593 23.86 3.14 13.13
CA ASN A 593 23.95 2.05 12.14
C ASN A 593 24.83 0.90 12.61
N SER A 594 25.49 1.06 13.76
CA SER A 594 26.30 0.04 14.41
C SER A 594 25.50 -0.87 15.34
N LEU A 595 24.18 -0.62 15.47
CA LEU A 595 23.26 -1.48 16.20
C LEU A 595 23.07 -2.80 15.46
N PHE A 596 23.01 -3.91 16.19
CA PHE A 596 22.67 -5.22 15.62
C PHE A 596 21.45 -5.79 16.33
N TYR A 597 20.65 -6.59 15.63
CA TYR A 597 19.63 -7.41 16.26
C TYR A 597 20.06 -8.87 16.21
N ASN A 598 20.36 -9.43 17.37
CA ASN A 598 20.75 -10.82 17.48
C ASN A 598 19.49 -11.70 17.43
N ILE A 599 19.36 -12.49 16.36
CA ILE A 599 18.18 -13.33 16.09
C ILE A 599 18.02 -14.40 17.18
N HIS A 600 19.11 -14.80 17.83
CA HIS A 600 19.14 -15.87 18.81
C HIS A 600 18.75 -15.39 20.20
N THR A 601 19.30 -14.26 20.65
CA THR A 601 18.95 -13.68 21.96
C THR A 601 17.69 -12.83 21.90
N ARG A 602 17.26 -12.43 20.69
CA ARG A 602 16.17 -11.50 20.41
C ARG A 602 16.39 -10.11 21.03
N GLN A 603 17.65 -9.73 21.20
CA GLN A 603 18.05 -8.45 21.78
C GLN A 603 18.75 -7.56 20.75
N VAL A 604 18.67 -6.25 20.97
CA VAL A 604 19.47 -5.26 20.24
C VAL A 604 20.81 -5.13 20.94
N GLU A 605 21.89 -5.33 20.18
CA GLU A 605 23.28 -5.23 20.64
C GLU A 605 23.88 -3.91 20.16
N ASP A 606 24.43 -3.13 21.08
CA ASP A 606 25.16 -1.89 20.81
C ASP A 606 26.61 -2.04 21.24
N PHE A 607 27.48 -2.38 20.29
CA PHE A 607 28.90 -2.57 20.56
C PHE A 607 29.68 -1.26 20.71
N THR A 608 29.12 -0.13 20.27
CA THR A 608 29.74 1.19 20.44
C THR A 608 29.38 1.84 21.76
N GLY A 609 28.32 1.36 22.42
CA GLY A 609 27.79 1.89 23.68
C GLY A 609 27.08 3.25 23.54
N LYS A 610 27.02 3.83 22.35
CA LYS A 610 26.45 5.16 22.08
C LYS A 610 25.26 5.11 21.11
N GLY A 611 25.16 4.08 20.26
CA GLY A 611 24.15 4.01 19.19
C GLY A 611 22.71 4.06 19.69
N LEU A 612 22.37 3.39 20.80
CA LEU A 612 21.02 3.41 21.36
C LEU A 612 20.67 4.76 21.99
N GLU A 613 21.64 5.40 22.64
CA GLU A 613 21.47 6.72 23.26
C GLU A 613 21.36 7.82 22.18
N ASP A 614 22.26 7.81 21.21
CA ASP A 614 22.26 8.72 20.07
C ASP A 614 20.93 8.60 19.27
N LEU A 615 20.40 7.38 19.11
CA LEU A 615 19.10 7.15 18.47
C LEU A 615 17.93 7.79 19.25
N LYS A 616 17.93 7.69 20.58
CA LYS A 616 16.90 8.29 21.45
C LYS A 616 16.99 9.80 21.47
N ASN A 617 18.20 10.34 21.48
CA ASN A 617 18.47 11.77 21.55
C ASN A 617 18.38 12.46 20.18
N GLY A 618 18.27 11.70 19.09
CA GLY A 618 18.26 12.24 17.74
C GLY A 618 19.59 12.89 17.37
N LEU A 619 20.71 12.24 17.72
CA LEU A 619 22.06 12.72 17.46
C LEU A 619 22.76 11.84 16.43
N VAL A 620 23.44 12.46 15.47
CA VAL A 620 24.29 11.78 14.49
C VAL A 620 25.74 11.91 14.93
N ARG A 621 26.35 10.76 15.26
CA ARG A 621 27.75 10.63 15.66
C ARG A 621 28.42 9.47 14.92
N THR A 622 29.72 9.55 14.69
CA THR A 622 30.53 8.47 14.11
C THR A 622 31.03 7.51 15.22
N PRO A 623 31.18 6.19 14.94
CA PRO A 623 31.71 5.24 15.92
C PRO A 623 33.16 5.55 16.35
N LEU A 624 34.01 5.92 15.39
CA LEU A 624 35.39 6.37 15.58
C LEU A 624 35.45 7.89 15.49
N GLU A 625 36.62 8.45 15.81
CA GLU A 625 36.88 9.89 15.64
C GLU A 625 36.50 10.37 14.22
N PRO A 626 35.69 11.43 14.07
CA PRO A 626 35.15 11.85 12.78
C PRO A 626 36.23 12.12 11.73
N PHE A 627 37.36 12.72 12.13
CA PHE A 627 38.45 13.02 11.20
C PHE A 627 39.06 11.76 10.57
N GLN A 628 39.28 10.71 11.35
CA GLN A 628 39.79 9.43 10.84
C GLN A 628 38.74 8.79 9.93
N THR A 629 37.50 8.74 10.40
CA THR A 629 36.35 8.20 9.65
C THR A 629 36.18 8.82 8.27
N PHE A 630 36.33 10.15 8.16
CA PHE A 630 36.18 10.88 6.90
C PHE A 630 37.44 10.86 6.04
N SER A 631 38.62 10.69 6.64
CA SER A 631 39.87 10.52 5.87
C SER A 631 39.85 9.20 5.11
N ASP A 632 39.24 8.17 5.70
CA ASP A 632 39.11 6.84 5.09
C ASP A 632 38.08 6.82 3.94
N ASP A 633 36.90 7.42 4.17
CA ASP A 633 35.86 7.57 3.14
C ASP A 633 35.16 8.94 3.25
N PRO A 634 35.57 9.94 2.44
CA PRO A 634 35.02 11.29 2.48
C PRO A 634 33.51 11.37 2.19
N LEU A 635 32.93 10.37 1.51
CA LEU A 635 31.49 10.34 1.23
C LEU A 635 30.66 10.22 2.52
N ARG A 636 31.24 9.67 3.60
CA ARG A 636 30.56 9.53 4.90
C ARG A 636 30.06 10.86 5.46
N VAL A 637 30.74 11.97 5.17
CA VAL A 637 30.30 13.31 5.57
C VAL A 637 28.92 13.63 4.98
N LEU A 638 28.76 13.45 3.67
CA LEU A 638 27.48 13.65 2.99
C LEU A 638 26.42 12.67 3.50
N ARG A 639 26.79 11.43 3.82
CA ARG A 639 25.83 10.47 4.40
C ARG A 639 25.37 10.87 5.79
N CYS A 640 26.25 11.41 6.65
CA CYS A 640 25.87 11.95 7.95
C CYS A 640 24.86 13.08 7.80
N ILE A 641 25.09 14.01 6.87
CA ILE A 641 24.14 15.10 6.55
C ILE A 641 22.80 14.52 6.07
N ARG A 642 22.82 13.57 5.13
CA ARG A 642 21.60 12.90 4.64
C ARG A 642 20.85 12.20 5.77
N PHE A 643 21.57 11.57 6.70
CA PHE A 643 20.97 10.91 7.85
C PHE A 643 20.30 11.92 8.78
N ALA A 644 21.01 13.00 9.14
CA ALA A 644 20.46 14.10 9.92
C ALA A 644 19.15 14.61 9.30
N THR A 645 19.12 14.84 7.99
CA THR A 645 17.94 15.40 7.30
C THR A 645 16.79 14.42 7.13
N ARG A 646 17.08 13.14 6.87
CA ARG A 646 16.04 12.10 6.73
C ARG A 646 15.29 11.83 8.04
N TYR A 647 15.96 11.98 9.18
CA TYR A 647 15.39 11.64 10.49
C TYR A 647 15.12 12.87 11.38
N GLY A 648 15.51 14.07 10.95
CA GLY A 648 15.43 15.29 11.77
C GLY A 648 16.38 15.24 12.97
N PHE A 649 17.55 14.65 12.79
CA PHE A 649 18.57 14.50 13.82
C PHE A 649 19.60 15.61 13.71
N THR A 650 20.25 15.92 14.82
CA THR A 650 21.32 16.93 14.89
C THR A 650 22.67 16.29 14.61
N LEU A 651 23.56 17.02 13.92
CA LEU A 651 24.96 16.60 13.75
C LEU A 651 25.76 16.95 15.01
N ASP A 652 26.56 16.01 15.49
CA ASP A 652 27.53 16.29 16.55
C ASP A 652 28.57 17.34 16.10
N ASN A 653 28.94 18.27 16.97
CA ASN A 653 29.85 19.37 16.64
C ASN A 653 31.21 18.85 16.13
N THR A 654 31.68 17.71 16.63
CA THR A 654 32.94 17.09 16.20
C THR A 654 32.91 16.68 14.73
N ILE A 655 31.74 16.29 14.19
CA ILE A 655 31.54 16.00 12.76
C ILE A 655 31.66 17.29 11.95
N ILE A 656 31.06 18.38 12.42
CA ILE A 656 31.07 19.68 11.73
C ILE A 656 32.50 20.20 11.63
N GLU A 657 33.24 20.20 12.74
CA GLU A 657 34.64 20.64 12.78
C GLU A 657 35.55 19.77 11.90
N ALA A 658 35.36 18.45 11.89
CA ALA A 658 36.12 17.55 11.05
C ALA A 658 35.84 17.77 9.55
N ALA A 659 34.57 18.00 9.18
CA ALA A 659 34.16 18.24 7.80
C ALA A 659 34.72 19.56 7.24
N GLN A 660 34.90 20.59 8.09
CA GLN A 660 35.46 21.88 7.68
C GLN A 660 36.96 21.84 7.34
N ARG A 661 37.69 20.78 7.72
CA ARG A 661 39.13 20.69 7.43
C ARG A 661 39.39 20.50 5.94
N ASP A 662 40.35 21.25 5.40
CA ASP A 662 40.65 21.25 3.96
C ASP A 662 41.08 19.88 3.40
N ALA A 663 41.65 19.01 4.24
CA ALA A 663 41.99 17.64 3.83
C ALA A 663 40.72 16.83 3.46
N ILE A 664 39.66 16.95 4.26
CA ILE A 664 38.40 16.25 4.02
C ILE A 664 37.65 16.89 2.86
N ARG A 665 37.60 18.23 2.80
CA ARG A 665 36.94 18.97 1.72
C ARG A 665 37.54 18.64 0.34
N ARG A 666 38.87 18.62 0.22
CA ARG A 666 39.57 18.16 -0.99
C ARG A 666 39.30 16.68 -1.26
N GLY A 667 39.30 15.85 -0.21
CA GLY A 667 38.95 14.44 -0.31
C GLY A 667 37.57 14.19 -0.91
N VAL A 668 36.55 14.99 -0.57
CA VAL A 668 35.22 14.87 -1.18
C VAL A 668 35.27 15.18 -2.69
N CYS A 669 36.02 16.19 -3.11
CA CYS A 669 36.13 16.57 -4.52
C CYS A 669 36.95 15.58 -5.36
N GLU A 670 38.11 15.14 -4.83
CA GLU A 670 39.08 14.34 -5.56
C GLU A 670 38.79 12.82 -5.48
N ASN A 671 38.12 12.36 -4.42
CA ASN A 671 38.05 10.94 -4.09
C ASN A 671 36.66 10.34 -4.29
N VAL A 672 35.63 11.18 -4.41
CA VAL A 672 34.24 10.76 -4.56
C VAL A 672 33.76 11.12 -5.96
N SER A 673 33.15 10.17 -6.65
CA SER A 673 32.57 10.46 -7.97
C SER A 673 31.40 11.43 -7.84
N LYS A 674 31.33 12.38 -8.78
CA LYS A 674 30.27 13.39 -8.92
C LYS A 674 28.86 12.80 -8.92
N GLU A 675 28.68 11.63 -9.54
CA GLU A 675 27.41 10.89 -9.55
C GLU A 675 26.98 10.42 -8.15
N ARG A 676 27.93 9.95 -7.32
CA ARG A 676 27.63 9.54 -5.94
C ARG A 676 27.28 10.75 -5.08
N ILE A 677 27.97 11.87 -5.27
CA ILE A 677 27.63 13.15 -4.61
C ILE A 677 26.20 13.54 -5.00
N GLY A 678 25.89 13.58 -6.30
CA GLY A 678 24.54 13.87 -6.81
C GLY A 678 23.46 12.97 -6.20
N THR A 679 23.73 11.66 -6.08
CA THR A 679 22.79 10.71 -5.46
C THR A 679 22.51 11.02 -3.99
N GLU A 680 23.51 11.43 -3.22
CA GLU A 680 23.32 11.81 -1.81
C GLU A 680 22.56 13.15 -1.70
N ILE A 681 22.87 14.13 -2.55
CA ILE A 681 22.17 15.43 -2.58
C ILE A 681 20.72 15.26 -3.00
N ASP A 682 20.42 14.41 -3.98
CA ASP A 682 19.06 14.14 -4.42
C ASP A 682 18.19 13.60 -3.26
N LYS A 683 18.75 12.67 -2.49
CA LYS A 683 18.11 12.11 -1.29
C LYS A 683 17.90 13.15 -0.20
N MET A 684 18.80 14.12 -0.07
CA MET A 684 18.67 15.23 0.89
C MET A 684 17.56 16.21 0.49
N LEU A 685 17.51 16.62 -0.78
CA LEU A 685 16.56 17.59 -1.29
C LEU A 685 15.14 17.01 -1.43
N ASN A 686 15.02 15.70 -1.64
CA ASN A 686 13.74 14.98 -1.64
C ASN A 686 13.30 14.52 -0.22
N SER A 687 14.01 14.93 0.83
CA SER A 687 13.66 14.59 2.21
C SER A 687 12.48 15.44 2.72
N GLN A 688 11.98 15.13 3.92
CA GLN A 688 10.97 15.97 4.59
C GLN A 688 11.55 17.31 5.09
N GLN A 689 12.87 17.44 5.18
CA GLN A 689 13.55 18.60 5.76
C GLN A 689 14.72 19.09 4.87
N PRO A 690 14.44 19.54 3.63
CA PRO A 690 15.47 19.98 2.70
C PRO A 690 16.20 21.25 3.15
N LEU A 691 15.53 22.14 3.91
CA LEU A 691 16.19 23.32 4.50
C LEU A 691 17.31 22.91 5.46
N GLU A 692 17.06 21.93 6.32
CA GLU A 692 18.06 21.43 7.27
C GLU A 692 19.26 20.81 6.54
N ALA A 693 19.06 20.28 5.33
CA ALA A 693 20.15 19.79 4.50
C ALA A 693 21.06 20.92 4.04
N LEU A 694 20.48 22.01 3.54
CA LEU A 694 21.24 23.20 3.14
C LEU A 694 21.95 23.83 4.35
N THR A 695 21.28 23.91 5.49
CA THR A 695 21.86 24.38 6.76
C THR A 695 23.09 23.57 7.14
N ASN A 696 23.00 22.24 7.08
CA ASN A 696 24.12 21.36 7.41
C ASN A 696 25.24 21.39 6.37
N LEU A 697 24.93 21.54 5.07
CA LEU A 697 25.93 21.76 4.02
C LEU A 697 26.69 23.08 4.18
N SER A 698 26.00 24.14 4.62
CA SER A 698 26.61 25.43 4.93
C SER A 698 27.47 25.37 6.19
N LYS A 699 26.95 24.79 7.29
CA LYS A 699 27.72 24.57 8.54
C LYS A 699 29.00 23.78 8.32
N THR A 700 28.95 22.77 7.44
CA THR A 700 30.12 21.93 7.11
C THR A 700 31.05 22.55 6.04
N LYS A 701 30.70 23.70 5.46
CA LYS A 701 31.44 24.35 4.35
C LYS A 701 31.67 23.41 3.16
N LEU A 702 30.64 22.64 2.79
CA LEU A 702 30.65 21.73 1.65
C LEU A 702 29.76 22.20 0.49
N HIS A 703 28.96 23.26 0.68
CA HIS A 703 28.09 23.80 -0.37
C HIS A 703 28.89 24.19 -1.63
N ASP A 704 30.02 24.88 -1.45
CA ASP A 704 30.93 25.27 -2.53
C ASP A 704 31.63 24.09 -3.20
N ILE A 705 31.92 23.01 -2.47
CA ILE A 705 32.51 21.80 -3.04
C ILE A 705 31.50 21.00 -3.87
N VAL A 706 30.25 20.93 -3.41
CA VAL A 706 29.19 20.16 -4.06
C VAL A 706 28.65 20.86 -5.31
N PHE A 707 28.38 22.17 -5.20
CA PHE A 707 27.74 22.95 -6.26
C PHE A 707 28.70 23.88 -7.00
N GLY A 708 29.94 24.03 -6.52
CA GLY A 708 30.90 24.94 -7.14
C GLY A 708 31.34 24.52 -8.53
N VAL A 709 31.63 25.53 -9.34
CA VAL A 709 32.23 25.40 -10.66
C VAL A 709 33.46 26.28 -10.70
N SER A 710 34.60 25.69 -11.06
CA SER A 710 35.86 26.38 -11.28
C SER A 710 36.53 25.81 -12.55
N GLY A 711 37.08 26.68 -13.40
CA GLY A 711 37.77 26.28 -14.63
C GLY A 711 37.71 27.31 -15.76
N ASP A 712 38.39 27.02 -16.87
CA ASP A 712 38.43 27.87 -18.06
C ASP A 712 37.05 27.97 -18.74
N GLY A 713 36.57 29.20 -18.95
CA GLY A 713 35.29 29.49 -19.63
C GLY A 713 34.07 29.66 -18.71
N VAL A 714 34.29 29.91 -17.43
CA VAL A 714 33.26 30.37 -16.48
C VAL A 714 33.30 31.90 -16.40
N GLU A 715 32.16 32.55 -16.60
CA GLU A 715 31.98 34.00 -16.51
C GLU A 715 31.02 34.33 -15.35
N GLY A 716 31.42 35.29 -14.50
CA GLY A 716 30.67 35.72 -13.31
C GLY A 716 31.21 35.16 -11.99
N ASP A 717 30.84 35.81 -10.88
CA ASP A 717 31.24 35.42 -9.52
C ASP A 717 30.08 34.71 -8.79
N ALA A 718 30.42 33.67 -8.02
CA ALA A 718 29.46 32.98 -7.17
C ALA A 718 29.13 33.82 -5.94
N LEU A 719 27.85 33.88 -5.56
CA LEU A 719 27.42 34.47 -4.29
C LEU A 719 27.77 33.52 -3.13
N GLU A 720 27.64 34.02 -1.90
CA GLU A 720 27.85 33.21 -0.71
C GLU A 720 26.75 32.13 -0.54
N ALA A 721 27.11 31.01 0.10
CA ALA A 721 26.16 29.95 0.46
C ALA A 721 25.03 30.43 1.40
N SER A 722 25.21 31.58 2.06
CA SER A 722 24.17 32.23 2.87
C SER A 722 22.93 32.58 2.05
N TYR A 723 23.09 32.95 0.76
CA TYR A 723 21.97 33.24 -0.15
C TYR A 723 21.07 32.01 -0.34
N ALA A 724 21.65 30.82 -0.48
CA ALA A 724 20.88 29.58 -0.59
C ALA A 724 20.09 29.27 0.70
N LEU A 725 20.63 29.59 1.87
CA LEU A 725 19.92 29.43 3.15
C LEU A 725 18.75 30.40 3.30
N ALA A 726 19.00 31.69 3.05
CA ALA A 726 17.97 32.71 3.13
C ALA A 726 16.83 32.41 2.14
N ALA A 727 17.17 32.05 0.90
CA ALA A 727 16.20 31.58 -0.09
C ALA A 727 15.44 30.31 0.36
N GLY A 728 16.11 29.37 1.02
CA GLY A 728 15.46 28.18 1.58
C GLY A 728 14.43 28.51 2.65
N HIS A 729 14.73 29.44 3.56
CA HIS A 729 13.78 29.93 4.55
C HIS A 729 12.57 30.61 3.89
N LEU A 730 12.82 31.51 2.92
CA LEU A 730 11.76 32.18 2.17
C LEU A 730 10.88 31.17 1.40
N LEU A 731 11.47 30.15 0.77
CA LEU A 731 10.71 29.12 0.06
C LEU A 731 9.86 28.30 1.02
N GLN A 732 10.38 27.95 2.19
CA GLN A 732 9.61 27.23 3.22
C GLN A 732 8.41 28.04 3.70
N TYR A 733 8.59 29.34 3.98
CA TYR A 733 7.49 30.22 4.32
C TYR A 733 6.50 30.34 3.16
N ALA A 734 6.96 30.54 1.93
CA ALA A 734 6.07 30.72 0.80
C ALA A 734 5.25 29.44 0.46
N LEU A 735 5.79 28.25 0.71
CA LEU A 735 5.09 26.98 0.48
C LEU A 735 4.12 26.61 1.62
N TYR A 736 4.50 26.79 2.88
CA TYR A 736 3.75 26.25 4.03
C TYR A 736 3.09 27.31 4.92
N GLU A 737 3.60 28.55 4.92
CA GLU A 737 3.10 29.65 5.76
C GLU A 737 3.06 30.98 4.98
N PRO A 738 2.40 31.04 3.80
CA PRO A 738 2.48 32.18 2.88
C PRO A 738 1.95 33.49 3.50
N ALA A 739 1.03 33.39 4.47
CA ALA A 739 0.51 34.53 5.22
C ALA A 739 1.60 35.32 5.97
N LYS A 740 2.69 34.67 6.42
CA LYS A 740 3.80 35.36 7.10
C LYS A 740 4.59 36.29 6.18
N LEU A 741 4.61 35.98 4.87
CA LEU A 741 5.23 36.81 3.84
C LEU A 741 4.21 37.75 3.17
N GLY A 742 2.95 37.73 3.59
CA GLY A 742 1.87 38.45 2.93
C GLY A 742 1.53 37.91 1.53
N ILE A 743 1.94 36.70 1.17
CA ILE A 743 1.71 36.10 -0.14
C ILE A 743 0.33 35.44 -0.19
N THR A 744 -0.33 35.54 -1.35
CA THR A 744 -1.65 34.90 -1.58
C THR A 744 -1.55 33.37 -1.53
N GLU A 745 -2.41 32.70 -0.76
CA GLU A 745 -2.41 31.23 -0.60
C GLU A 745 -2.65 30.45 -1.90
N ARG A 746 -3.27 31.06 -2.91
CA ARG A 746 -3.55 30.38 -4.19
C ARG A 746 -2.27 30.00 -4.95
N LEU A 747 -1.22 30.81 -4.86
CA LEU A 747 0.04 30.54 -5.57
C LEU A 747 0.72 29.27 -5.01
N SER A 748 0.74 29.12 -3.68
CA SER A 748 1.33 27.94 -3.03
C SER A 748 0.49 26.68 -3.24
N GLN A 749 -0.84 26.79 -3.36
CA GLN A 749 -1.72 25.65 -3.68
C GLN A 749 -1.42 25.01 -5.04
N PHE A 750 -1.04 25.78 -6.06
CA PHE A 750 -0.66 25.22 -7.36
C PHE A 750 0.66 24.43 -7.28
N VAL A 751 1.62 24.92 -6.49
CA VAL A 751 2.96 24.31 -6.39
C VAL A 751 2.97 23.08 -5.47
N THR A 752 2.21 23.11 -4.38
CA THR A 752 2.22 22.06 -3.35
C THR A 752 1.61 20.72 -3.78
N GLN A 753 0.93 20.69 -4.94
CA GLN A 753 0.32 19.47 -5.48
C GLN A 753 1.34 18.49 -6.08
N ASP A 754 2.46 18.98 -6.63
CA ASP A 754 3.48 18.14 -7.26
C ASP A 754 4.76 18.06 -6.42
N LYS A 755 5.05 16.87 -5.89
CA LYS A 755 6.28 16.61 -5.12
C LYS A 755 7.55 16.73 -5.96
N LEU A 756 7.49 16.41 -7.25
CA LEU A 756 8.65 16.51 -8.15
C LEU A 756 9.02 17.99 -8.36
N LEU A 757 8.02 18.85 -8.52
CA LEU A 757 8.17 20.29 -8.64
C LEU A 757 8.77 20.89 -7.36
N ILE A 758 8.29 20.50 -6.17
CA ILE A 758 8.87 20.93 -4.90
C ILE A 758 10.35 20.55 -4.81
N ARG A 759 10.71 19.30 -5.13
CA ARG A 759 12.11 18.84 -5.18
C ARG A 759 12.96 19.72 -6.10
N ARG A 760 12.44 20.06 -7.28
CA ARG A 760 13.13 20.89 -8.27
C ARG A 760 13.32 22.33 -7.80
N LEU A 761 12.34 22.90 -7.11
CA LEU A 761 12.47 24.23 -6.51
C LEU A 761 13.55 24.24 -5.42
N TRP A 762 13.65 23.18 -4.60
CA TRP A 762 14.75 23.05 -3.64
C TRP A 762 16.12 22.90 -4.29
N LEU A 763 16.21 22.23 -5.44
CA LEU A 763 17.42 22.22 -6.26
C LEU A 763 17.74 23.62 -6.81
N GLY A 764 16.73 24.35 -7.29
CA GLY A 764 16.86 25.75 -7.69
C GLY A 764 17.42 26.61 -6.56
N VAL A 765 16.86 26.51 -5.35
CA VAL A 765 17.34 27.22 -4.15
C VAL A 765 18.80 26.90 -3.84
N ALA A 766 19.18 25.63 -3.88
CA ALA A 766 20.56 25.21 -3.64
C ALA A 766 21.54 25.84 -4.63
N LEU A 767 21.09 26.13 -5.86
CA LEU A 767 21.88 26.66 -6.96
C LEU A 767 21.81 28.18 -7.10
N ILE A 768 20.96 28.89 -6.35
CA ILE A 768 20.82 30.37 -6.39
C ILE A 768 22.17 31.10 -6.40
N PRO A 769 23.18 30.70 -5.59
CA PRO A 769 24.47 31.39 -5.58
C PRO A 769 25.18 31.44 -6.94
N TYR A 770 24.80 30.58 -7.88
CA TYR A 770 25.41 30.45 -9.20
C TYR A 770 24.52 30.98 -10.34
N PHE A 771 23.36 31.58 -10.06
CA PHE A 771 22.40 32.00 -11.10
C PHE A 771 22.94 33.06 -12.06
N ASN A 772 23.82 33.94 -11.58
CA ASN A 772 24.41 35.01 -12.37
C ASN A 772 25.66 34.57 -13.17
N MET A 773 26.01 33.29 -13.10
CA MET A 773 27.19 32.74 -13.76
C MET A 773 26.83 32.02 -15.06
N GLN A 774 27.71 32.12 -16.05
CA GLN A 774 27.60 31.44 -17.33
C GLN A 774 28.82 30.56 -17.58
N VAL A 775 28.61 29.41 -18.23
CA VAL A 775 29.66 28.44 -18.52
C VAL A 775 29.66 28.09 -20.00
N LYS A 776 30.84 28.12 -20.62
CA LYS A 776 31.02 27.73 -22.01
C LYS A 776 31.11 26.21 -22.15
N GLU A 777 30.03 25.59 -22.61
CA GLU A 777 29.99 24.16 -22.92
C GLU A 777 30.12 23.94 -24.43
N LYS A 778 31.30 23.49 -24.88
CA LYS A 778 31.65 23.30 -26.29
C LYS A 778 31.50 24.59 -27.12
N LYS A 779 30.39 24.72 -27.89
CA LYS A 779 30.06 25.87 -28.76
C LYS A 779 28.89 26.71 -28.24
N LYS A 780 28.27 26.34 -27.11
CA LYS A 780 27.09 27.04 -26.55
C LYS A 780 27.42 27.59 -25.17
N ILE A 781 26.90 28.78 -24.89
CA ILE A 781 26.92 29.37 -23.56
C ILE A 781 25.68 28.84 -22.83
N VAL A 782 25.88 28.29 -21.64
CA VAL A 782 24.82 27.67 -20.82
C VAL A 782 24.88 28.29 -19.43
N THR A 783 23.74 28.38 -18.75
CA THR A 783 23.68 28.85 -17.36
C THR A 783 24.49 27.91 -16.44
N ALA A 784 25.21 28.47 -15.47
CA ALA A 784 25.98 27.65 -14.52
C ALA A 784 25.09 26.63 -13.75
N PRO A 785 23.87 26.95 -13.30
CA PRO A 785 22.97 25.98 -12.67
C PRO A 785 22.68 24.75 -13.52
N ALA A 786 22.44 24.93 -14.83
CA ALA A 786 22.21 23.82 -15.76
C ALA A 786 23.49 22.98 -15.99
N PHE A 787 24.66 23.63 -16.01
CA PHE A 787 25.95 22.95 -16.06
C PHE A 787 26.21 22.13 -14.79
N ILE A 788 25.96 22.68 -13.60
CA ILE A 788 26.12 21.99 -12.30
C ILE A 788 25.21 20.77 -12.25
N ALA A 789 23.94 20.91 -12.59
CA ALA A 789 22.97 19.81 -12.58
C ALA A 789 23.44 18.62 -13.44
N SER A 790 23.97 18.87 -14.65
CA SER A 790 24.36 17.82 -15.58
C SER A 790 25.80 17.29 -15.40
N ASN A 791 26.75 18.14 -15.02
CA ASN A 791 28.17 17.78 -14.97
C ASN A 791 28.69 17.57 -13.54
N CYS A 792 28.19 18.31 -12.54
CA CYS A 792 28.59 18.16 -11.14
C CYS A 792 27.72 17.17 -10.37
N LEU A 793 26.40 17.17 -10.58
CA LEU A 793 25.47 16.24 -9.92
C LEU A 793 25.09 15.05 -10.80
N LYS A 794 25.40 15.10 -12.10
CA LYS A 794 25.08 14.04 -13.08
C LYS A 794 23.58 13.71 -13.17
N TYR A 795 22.72 14.71 -13.00
CA TYR A 795 21.28 14.55 -13.19
C TYR A 795 20.90 14.48 -14.68
N GLY A 796 19.72 13.88 -14.95
CA GLY A 796 19.22 13.68 -16.30
C GLY A 796 18.82 14.97 -17.04
N ASN A 797 18.62 14.85 -18.35
CA ASN A 797 18.30 15.98 -19.24
C ASN A 797 17.04 16.76 -18.84
N ALA A 798 16.05 16.11 -18.23
CA ALA A 798 14.83 16.77 -17.77
C ALA A 798 15.11 17.77 -16.63
N GLU A 799 15.95 17.40 -15.66
CA GLU A 799 16.32 18.28 -14.54
C GLU A 799 17.18 19.45 -15.01
N ARG A 800 18.10 19.18 -15.94
CA ARG A 800 18.88 20.23 -16.61
C ARG A 800 17.96 21.24 -17.30
N ALA A 801 17.02 20.77 -18.11
CA ALA A 801 16.09 21.63 -18.84
C ALA A 801 15.19 22.43 -17.90
N HIS A 802 14.70 21.81 -16.82
CA HIS A 802 13.88 22.50 -15.83
C HIS A 802 14.63 23.66 -15.16
N ILE A 803 15.85 23.40 -14.67
CA ILE A 803 16.66 24.44 -14.00
C ILE A 803 17.03 25.56 -14.97
N ASP A 804 17.39 25.23 -16.22
CA ASP A 804 17.71 26.23 -17.24
C ASP A 804 16.49 27.11 -17.57
N ASN A 805 15.32 26.49 -17.75
CA ASN A 805 14.05 27.19 -17.96
C ASN A 805 13.68 28.05 -16.75
N LEU A 806 13.90 27.58 -15.52
CA LEU A 806 13.61 28.33 -14.30
C LEU A 806 14.44 29.62 -14.23
N VAL A 807 15.75 29.54 -14.49
CA VAL A 807 16.65 30.72 -14.53
C VAL A 807 16.18 31.71 -15.60
N LEU A 808 15.96 31.25 -16.82
CA LEU A 808 15.56 32.10 -17.94
C LEU A 808 14.14 32.66 -17.76
N GLY A 809 13.24 31.88 -17.18
CA GLY A 809 11.86 32.25 -16.88
C GLY A 809 11.77 33.32 -15.80
N CYS A 810 12.59 33.23 -14.75
CA CYS A 810 12.66 34.26 -13.71
C CYS A 810 13.12 35.61 -14.27
N ASN A 811 14.16 35.61 -15.11
CA ASN A 811 14.61 36.83 -15.79
C ASN A 811 13.50 37.43 -16.68
N PHE A 812 12.81 36.58 -17.45
CA PHE A 812 11.70 36.99 -18.31
C PHE A 812 10.53 37.60 -17.52
N ILE A 813 10.09 36.97 -16.43
CA ILE A 813 8.99 37.50 -15.61
C ILE A 813 9.39 38.82 -14.97
N ARG A 814 10.59 38.92 -14.41
CA ARG A 814 11.09 40.14 -13.77
C ARG A 814 11.11 41.35 -14.72
N GLU A 815 11.53 41.15 -15.96
CA GLU A 815 11.58 42.21 -16.97
C GLU A 815 10.18 42.62 -17.46
N ASN A 816 9.23 41.68 -17.57
CA ASN A 816 7.95 41.93 -18.21
C ASN A 816 6.80 42.26 -17.23
N ILE A 817 6.81 41.78 -15.98
CA ILE A 817 5.67 41.91 -15.05
C ILE A 817 5.30 43.37 -14.74
N ARG A 818 6.29 44.27 -14.72
CA ARG A 818 6.09 45.71 -14.43
C ARG A 818 5.55 46.50 -15.63
N GLY A 819 5.62 45.94 -16.84
CA GLY A 819 5.20 46.59 -18.09
C GLY A 819 3.87 46.09 -18.66
N ILE A 820 3.25 45.06 -18.06
CA ILE A 820 2.01 44.45 -18.56
C ILE A 820 0.80 45.12 -17.91
N ASP A 821 -0.21 45.46 -18.73
CA ASP A 821 -1.52 45.86 -18.23
C ASP A 821 -2.22 44.64 -17.60
N LEU A 822 -2.52 44.73 -16.30
CA LEU A 822 -3.14 43.65 -15.54
C LEU A 822 -4.58 43.36 -15.97
N ASN A 823 -5.22 44.23 -16.75
CA ASN A 823 -6.55 43.97 -17.33
C ASN A 823 -6.49 43.30 -18.71
N ASP A 824 -5.32 43.27 -19.36
CA ASP A 824 -5.15 42.64 -20.66
C ASP A 824 -4.92 41.13 -20.53
N ARG A 825 -6.01 40.38 -20.69
CA ARG A 825 -6.03 38.91 -20.69
C ARG A 825 -5.03 38.30 -21.67
N VAL A 826 -4.88 38.88 -22.86
CA VAL A 826 -4.05 38.31 -23.92
C VAL A 826 -2.57 38.49 -23.59
N ALA A 827 -2.20 39.67 -23.13
CA ALA A 827 -0.83 39.96 -22.71
C ALA A 827 -0.40 39.05 -21.54
N LEU A 828 -1.24 38.92 -20.50
CA LEU A 828 -0.97 38.06 -19.34
C LEU A 828 -0.88 36.58 -19.73
N ALA A 829 -1.85 36.07 -20.49
CA ALA A 829 -1.83 34.67 -20.90
C ALA A 829 -0.66 34.35 -21.85
N SER A 830 -0.30 35.27 -22.76
CA SER A 830 0.86 35.11 -23.64
C SER A 830 2.17 35.09 -22.85
N ALA A 831 2.32 35.95 -21.84
CA ALA A 831 3.50 35.96 -20.97
C ALA A 831 3.63 34.66 -20.17
N LEU A 832 2.52 34.13 -19.64
CA LEU A 832 2.51 32.89 -18.89
C LEU A 832 2.74 31.64 -19.77
N ARG A 833 2.29 31.64 -21.03
CA ARG A 833 2.53 30.53 -21.99
C ARG A 833 3.93 30.53 -22.62
N HIS A 834 4.77 31.51 -22.30
CA HIS A 834 6.13 31.57 -22.82
C HIS A 834 6.89 30.27 -22.47
N VAL A 835 7.71 29.77 -23.40
CA VAL A 835 8.35 28.43 -23.33
C VAL A 835 9.17 28.23 -22.06
N ASN A 836 9.78 29.31 -21.54
CA ASN A 836 10.59 29.28 -20.32
C ASN A 836 9.77 29.43 -19.03
N VAL A 837 8.52 29.90 -19.11
CA VAL A 837 7.65 30.17 -17.95
C VAL A 837 6.76 28.98 -17.66
N HIS A 838 6.11 28.42 -18.68
CA HIS A 838 5.21 27.27 -18.54
C HIS A 838 5.42 26.24 -19.64
N ARG A 839 5.86 25.05 -19.23
CA ARG A 839 6.01 23.89 -20.08
C ARG A 839 5.90 22.61 -19.26
N SER A 840 4.65 22.20 -19.01
CA SER A 840 4.29 20.98 -18.28
C SER A 840 5.05 19.73 -18.78
N ALA A 841 5.28 19.59 -20.10
CA ALA A 841 6.04 18.47 -20.68
C ALA A 841 7.53 18.41 -20.27
N GLN A 842 8.14 19.55 -19.91
CA GLN A 842 9.50 19.62 -19.34
C GLN A 842 9.45 19.82 -17.80
N GLY A 843 8.23 19.83 -17.24
CA GLY A 843 7.91 20.00 -15.84
C GLY A 843 8.27 21.36 -15.26
N THR A 844 8.22 22.43 -16.06
CA THR A 844 8.23 23.82 -15.59
C THR A 844 6.82 24.38 -15.55
N ASP A 845 6.41 24.91 -14.40
CA ASP A 845 5.08 25.48 -14.19
C ASP A 845 5.14 26.98 -13.96
N TRP A 846 4.16 27.72 -14.50
CA TRP A 846 4.11 29.17 -14.38
C TRP A 846 4.09 29.61 -12.91
N ALA A 847 3.31 28.91 -12.07
CA ALA A 847 3.19 29.21 -10.65
C ALA A 847 4.52 29.05 -9.92
N ALA A 848 5.29 28.01 -10.28
CA ALA A 848 6.63 27.76 -9.73
C ALA A 848 7.62 28.86 -10.15
N THR A 849 7.60 29.26 -11.43
CA THR A 849 8.45 30.32 -11.97
C THR A 849 8.13 31.67 -11.33
N VAL A 850 6.85 32.03 -11.19
CA VAL A 850 6.41 33.28 -10.55
C VAL A 850 6.81 33.29 -9.06
N LEU A 851 6.54 32.20 -8.33
CA LEU A 851 6.93 32.06 -6.93
C LEU A 851 8.46 32.20 -6.74
N PHE A 852 9.24 31.57 -7.61
CA PHE A 852 10.70 31.63 -7.55
C PHE A 852 11.25 33.01 -7.95
N THR A 853 10.57 33.73 -8.84
CA THR A 853 10.95 35.11 -9.19
C THR A 853 10.70 36.06 -8.02
N LEU A 854 9.55 35.94 -7.36
CA LEU A 854 9.23 36.66 -6.12
C LEU A 854 10.29 36.38 -5.05
N LEU A 855 10.68 35.12 -4.86
CA LEU A 855 11.73 34.72 -3.93
C LEU A 855 13.05 35.45 -4.18
N GLN A 856 13.47 35.54 -5.45
CA GLN A 856 14.72 36.21 -5.81
C GLN A 856 14.67 37.72 -5.60
N GLU A 857 13.55 38.38 -5.94
CA GLU A 857 13.40 39.82 -5.69
C GLU A 857 13.40 40.13 -4.18
N LEU A 858 12.74 39.29 -3.37
CA LEU A 858 12.80 39.40 -1.90
C LEU A 858 14.21 39.17 -1.36
N LEU A 859 14.98 38.26 -1.96
CA LEU A 859 16.36 37.99 -1.58
C LEU A 859 17.28 39.18 -1.90
N GLU A 860 17.10 39.83 -3.05
CA GLU A 860 17.82 41.05 -3.42
C GLU A 860 17.53 42.19 -2.44
N VAL A 861 16.28 42.32 -1.99
CA VAL A 861 15.87 43.30 -0.98
C VAL A 861 16.52 42.98 0.38
N TYR A 862 16.50 41.70 0.80
CA TYR A 862 17.09 41.26 2.08
C TYR A 862 18.60 41.53 2.19
N TYR A 863 19.36 41.32 1.11
CA TYR A 863 20.81 41.55 1.10
C TYR A 863 21.21 42.99 0.74
N ARG A 864 20.26 43.84 0.32
CA ARG A 864 20.53 45.26 0.06
C ARG A 864 20.69 46.01 1.39
N SER A 865 21.79 46.73 1.53
CA SER A 865 22.02 47.57 2.72
C SER A 865 20.98 48.70 2.78
N GLY A 866 20.22 48.78 3.88
CA GLY A 866 19.23 49.84 4.13
C GLY A 866 17.78 49.53 3.74
N CYS A 867 17.38 48.24 3.72
CA CYS A 867 16.01 47.80 3.44
C CYS A 867 14.98 48.34 4.46
N ASN A 868 13.84 48.83 3.95
CA ASN A 868 12.66 49.17 4.74
C ASN A 868 11.52 48.16 4.49
N ASP A 869 10.62 47.97 5.46
CA ASP A 869 9.46 47.07 5.33
C ASP A 869 8.54 47.44 4.15
N ASP A 870 8.57 48.71 3.73
CA ASP A 870 7.83 49.22 2.56
C ASP A 870 8.30 48.59 1.24
N ASP A 871 9.60 48.31 1.09
CA ASP A 871 10.16 47.69 -0.13
C ASP A 871 9.66 46.24 -0.27
N ILE A 872 9.63 45.50 0.84
CA ILE A 872 9.10 44.12 0.89
C ILE A 872 7.61 44.12 0.56
N THR A 873 6.86 45.03 1.18
CA THR A 873 5.40 45.15 0.97
C THR A 873 5.08 45.52 -0.48
N SER A 874 5.88 46.38 -1.10
CA SER A 874 5.75 46.77 -2.51
C SER A 874 5.95 45.58 -3.46
N VAL A 875 7.02 44.81 -3.26
CA VAL A 875 7.32 43.62 -4.07
C VAL A 875 6.22 42.57 -3.91
N VAL A 876 5.85 42.22 -2.68
CA VAL A 876 4.78 41.24 -2.42
C VAL A 876 3.44 41.71 -3.00
N GLY A 877 3.11 43.00 -2.83
CA GLY A 877 1.89 43.60 -3.36
C GLY A 877 1.79 43.50 -4.89
N LEU A 878 2.89 43.73 -5.61
CA LEU A 878 2.95 43.60 -7.07
C LEU A 878 2.58 42.17 -7.50
N TYR A 879 3.23 41.17 -6.92
CA TYR A 879 3.01 39.76 -7.29
C TYR A 879 1.64 39.25 -6.84
N ASN A 880 1.11 39.70 -5.70
CA ASN A 880 -0.25 39.37 -5.29
C ASN A 880 -1.30 39.93 -6.26
N THR A 881 -1.16 41.21 -6.64
CA THR A 881 -2.08 41.84 -7.59
C THR A 881 -2.03 41.13 -8.95
N PHE A 882 -0.83 40.75 -9.39
CA PHE A 882 -0.63 39.94 -10.60
C PHE A 882 -1.34 38.58 -10.50
N VAL A 883 -1.12 37.81 -9.42
CA VAL A 883 -1.75 36.50 -9.22
C VAL A 883 -3.27 36.61 -9.08
N GLU A 884 -3.77 37.64 -8.40
CA GLU A 884 -5.21 37.90 -8.27
C GLU A 884 -5.85 38.19 -9.62
N SER A 885 -5.23 39.02 -10.46
CA SER A 885 -5.74 39.25 -11.82
C SER A 885 -5.75 37.97 -12.66
N VAL A 886 -4.65 37.21 -12.66
CA VAL A 886 -4.51 35.98 -13.45
C VAL A 886 -5.52 34.90 -13.04
N VAL A 887 -5.72 34.70 -11.73
CA VAL A 887 -6.50 33.58 -11.19
C VAL A 887 -7.95 33.97 -10.90
N THR A 888 -8.20 35.11 -10.25
CA THR A 888 -9.54 35.52 -9.81
C THR A 888 -10.29 36.27 -10.89
N THR A 889 -9.64 37.28 -11.49
CA THR A 889 -10.31 38.19 -12.42
C THR A 889 -10.46 37.57 -13.81
N LEU A 890 -9.43 36.86 -14.27
CA LEU A 890 -9.35 36.38 -15.65
C LEU A 890 -9.42 34.85 -15.78
N ASP A 891 -9.29 34.05 -14.72
CA ASP A 891 -9.36 32.57 -14.77
C ASP A 891 -8.46 31.95 -15.88
N ILE A 892 -7.26 32.52 -16.09
CA ILE A 892 -6.32 32.11 -17.14
C ILE A 892 -5.79 30.66 -16.97
N PRO A 893 -5.52 30.14 -15.75
CA PRO A 893 -4.86 28.83 -15.60
C PRO A 893 -5.52 27.65 -16.33
N ARG A 894 -6.85 27.69 -16.53
CA ARG A 894 -7.59 26.65 -17.28
C ARG A 894 -7.20 26.58 -18.77
N GLU A 895 -6.74 27.69 -19.33
CA GLU A 895 -6.48 27.83 -20.77
C GLU A 895 -5.01 27.68 -21.14
N LEU A 896 -4.10 27.70 -20.16
CA LEU A 896 -2.65 27.60 -20.41
C LEU A 896 -2.29 26.29 -21.13
N GLU A 897 -2.91 25.18 -20.72
CA GLU A 897 -2.72 23.85 -21.33
C GLU A 897 -3.75 23.53 -22.42
N SER A 898 -4.64 24.47 -22.76
CA SER A 898 -5.62 24.25 -23.81
C SER A 898 -4.94 24.06 -25.16
N ARG A 899 -5.40 23.05 -25.90
CA ARG A 899 -4.99 22.85 -27.30
C ARG A 899 -5.64 23.96 -28.14
N PRO A 900 -5.01 24.34 -29.26
CA PRO A 900 -5.66 25.23 -30.22
C PRO A 900 -7.02 24.68 -30.60
N ILE A 901 -8.05 25.53 -30.58
CA ILE A 901 -9.44 25.15 -30.91
C ILE A 901 -9.57 24.59 -32.33
N LEU A 902 -8.66 24.96 -33.25
CA LEU A 902 -8.56 24.39 -34.59
C LEU A 902 -7.23 23.64 -34.74
N ASP A 903 -7.31 22.35 -35.07
CA ASP A 903 -6.14 21.54 -35.40
C ASP A 903 -5.53 21.97 -36.74
N GLY A 904 -4.21 21.78 -36.89
CA GLY A 904 -3.49 22.14 -38.12
C GLY A 904 -4.07 21.54 -39.41
N LYS A 905 -4.67 20.33 -39.34
CA LYS A 905 -5.37 19.71 -40.48
C LYS A 905 -6.64 20.47 -40.87
N ARG A 906 -7.35 21.01 -39.88
CA ARG A 906 -8.59 21.75 -40.08
C ARG A 906 -8.30 23.16 -40.58
N ILE A 907 -7.26 23.79 -40.07
CA ILE A 907 -6.72 25.06 -40.59
C ILE A 907 -6.36 24.92 -42.07
N ILE A 908 -5.66 23.83 -42.44
CA ILE A 908 -5.35 23.50 -43.83
C ILE A 908 -6.62 23.40 -44.70
N SER A 909 -7.66 22.71 -44.22
CA SER A 909 -8.88 22.52 -45.00
C SER A 909 -9.70 23.80 -45.15
N VAL A 910 -9.77 24.64 -44.12
CA VAL A 910 -10.56 25.88 -44.10
C VAL A 910 -9.91 26.96 -44.97
N LEU A 911 -8.58 27.09 -44.89
CA LEU A 911 -7.83 28.13 -45.62
C LEU A 911 -7.30 27.67 -46.99
N HIS A 912 -7.49 26.39 -47.35
CA HIS A 912 -6.95 25.77 -48.56
C HIS A 912 -5.43 25.96 -48.73
N LEU A 913 -4.68 25.69 -47.66
CA LEU A 913 -3.21 25.84 -47.61
C LEU A 913 -2.48 24.50 -47.71
N LYS A 914 -1.20 24.51 -48.10
CA LYS A 914 -0.33 23.32 -48.04
C LYS A 914 0.29 23.18 -46.63
N PRO A 915 0.57 21.95 -46.17
CA PRO A 915 1.34 21.73 -44.93
C PRO A 915 2.70 22.44 -44.98
N GLY A 916 3.01 23.27 -43.98
CA GLY A 916 4.26 24.02 -43.93
C GLY A 916 4.46 24.81 -42.62
N PRO A 917 5.62 25.47 -42.44
CA PRO A 917 5.97 26.20 -41.21
C PRO A 917 5.03 27.38 -40.90
N GLN A 918 4.35 27.94 -41.92
CA GLN A 918 3.33 28.97 -41.79
C GLN A 918 2.15 28.53 -40.89
N ILE A 919 1.92 27.23 -40.74
CA ILE A 919 0.87 26.70 -39.84
C ILE A 919 1.20 26.99 -38.37
N GLN A 920 2.48 27.08 -38.01
CA GLN A 920 2.87 27.43 -36.64
C GLN A 920 2.50 28.88 -36.31
N GLU A 921 2.76 29.82 -37.23
CA GLU A 921 2.36 31.23 -37.08
C GLU A 921 0.83 31.39 -37.05
N ILE A 922 0.10 30.62 -37.86
CA ILE A 922 -1.37 30.63 -37.84
C ILE A 922 -1.90 30.00 -36.54
N ASN A 923 -1.28 28.93 -36.04
CA ASN A 923 -1.63 28.36 -34.74
C ASN A 923 -1.43 29.36 -33.60
N GLU A 924 -0.38 30.17 -33.63
CA GLU A 924 -0.16 31.25 -32.66
C GLU A 924 -1.28 32.31 -32.75
N LYS A 925 -1.72 32.69 -33.96
CA LYS A 925 -2.89 33.58 -34.13
C LYS A 925 -4.20 32.96 -33.62
N VAL A 926 -4.43 31.67 -33.86
CA VAL A 926 -5.60 30.92 -33.34
C VAL A 926 -5.60 30.91 -31.82
N ILE A 927 -4.44 30.66 -31.21
CA ILE A 927 -4.26 30.73 -29.76
C ILE A 927 -4.56 32.13 -29.24
N LEU A 928 -4.04 33.18 -29.86
CA LEU A 928 -4.30 34.56 -29.44
C LEU A 928 -5.78 34.92 -29.56
N TRP A 929 -6.47 34.46 -30.61
CA TRP A 929 -7.91 34.63 -30.77
C TRP A 929 -8.71 33.89 -29.70
N GLN A 930 -8.32 32.64 -29.40
CA GLN A 930 -8.94 31.81 -28.35
C GLN A 930 -8.80 32.46 -26.97
N LEU A 931 -7.64 33.05 -26.68
CA LEU A 931 -7.41 33.80 -25.44
C LEU A 931 -8.26 35.08 -25.36
N ARG A 932 -8.61 35.70 -26.50
CA ARG A 932 -9.53 36.86 -26.55
C ARG A 932 -11.00 36.46 -26.41
N HIS A 933 -11.36 35.25 -26.83
CA HIS A 933 -12.75 34.77 -26.85
C HIS A 933 -12.88 33.42 -26.13
N PRO A 934 -12.84 33.39 -24.78
CA PRO A 934 -12.89 32.16 -23.97
C PRO A 934 -14.10 31.26 -24.23
N THR A 935 -15.24 31.87 -24.57
CA THR A 935 -16.50 31.16 -24.86
C THR A 935 -16.74 30.94 -26.35
N GLY A 936 -15.78 31.33 -27.21
CA GLY A 936 -15.90 31.28 -28.66
C GLY A 936 -15.88 29.86 -29.22
N GLY A 937 -16.74 29.59 -30.20
CA GLY A 937 -16.85 28.26 -30.82
C GLY A 937 -15.90 28.06 -32.01
N GLU A 938 -15.75 26.79 -32.44
CA GLU A 938 -14.96 26.44 -33.65
C GLU A 938 -15.39 27.25 -34.88
N ALA A 939 -16.69 27.41 -35.10
CA ALA A 939 -17.23 28.11 -36.28
C ALA A 939 -16.90 29.62 -36.29
N GLU A 940 -16.85 30.25 -35.12
CA GLU A 940 -16.48 31.68 -34.99
C GLU A 940 -14.98 31.88 -35.23
N CYS A 941 -14.16 30.91 -34.81
CA CYS A 941 -12.73 30.89 -35.10
C CYS A 941 -12.44 30.70 -36.59
N GLU A 942 -13.18 29.79 -37.24
CA GLU A 942 -13.09 29.58 -38.69
C GLU A 942 -13.47 30.86 -39.46
N ALA A 943 -14.53 31.55 -39.05
CA ALA A 943 -14.93 32.83 -39.64
C ALA A 943 -13.85 33.92 -39.46
N PHE A 944 -13.20 33.99 -38.30
CA PHE A 944 -12.09 34.91 -38.04
C PHE A 944 -10.87 34.62 -38.94
N LEU A 945 -10.51 33.34 -39.12
CA LEU A 945 -9.40 32.98 -40.01
C LEU A 945 -9.69 33.34 -41.47
N LEU A 946 -10.93 33.16 -41.92
CA LEU A 946 -11.37 33.55 -43.26
C LEU A 946 -11.39 35.07 -43.45
N SER A 947 -11.77 35.85 -42.43
CA SER A 947 -11.67 37.32 -42.49
C SER A 947 -10.23 37.80 -42.52
N GLU A 948 -9.34 37.20 -41.72
CA GLU A 948 -7.90 37.51 -41.73
C GLU A 948 -7.24 37.15 -43.08
N GLN A 949 -7.71 36.09 -43.75
CA GLN A 949 -7.28 35.73 -45.10
C GLN A 949 -7.81 36.71 -46.15
N ALA A 950 -9.05 37.16 -46.03
CA ALA A 950 -9.65 38.17 -46.92
C ALA A 950 -8.95 39.54 -46.82
N GLU A 951 -8.48 39.89 -45.63
CA GLU A 951 -7.69 41.11 -45.37
C GLU A 951 -6.20 40.97 -45.73
N GLY A 952 -5.77 39.80 -46.21
CA GLY A 952 -4.40 39.53 -46.64
C GLY A 952 -3.38 39.36 -45.52
N ARG A 953 -3.83 39.21 -44.26
CA ARG A 953 -2.97 38.98 -43.08
C ARG A 953 -2.58 37.51 -42.91
N ILE A 954 -3.22 36.61 -43.65
CA ILE A 954 -2.91 35.17 -43.76
C ILE A 954 -2.77 34.84 -45.26
N PRO A 955 -1.86 33.92 -45.67
CA PRO A 955 -1.70 33.54 -47.06
C PRO A 955 -3.03 33.11 -47.71
N GLY A 956 -3.30 33.60 -48.92
CA GLY A 956 -4.50 33.25 -49.69
C GLY A 956 -4.51 31.79 -50.18
N PRO A 957 -5.67 31.28 -50.63
CA PRO A 957 -5.82 29.92 -51.12
C PRO A 957 -4.88 29.71 -52.32
N GLN A 958 -3.97 28.73 -52.22
CA GLN A 958 -3.09 28.40 -53.32
C GLN A 958 -3.87 27.54 -54.31
N ALA A 959 -3.98 27.98 -55.57
CA ALA A 959 -4.58 27.20 -56.63
C ALA A 959 -3.91 25.80 -56.70
N VAL A 960 -4.74 24.76 -56.76
CA VAL A 960 -4.28 23.39 -56.97
C VAL A 960 -3.78 23.31 -58.41
N ASP A 961 -2.53 23.67 -58.63
CA ASP A 961 -1.84 23.32 -59.87
C ASP A 961 -1.71 21.80 -59.92
N ASP A 962 -2.53 21.19 -60.77
CA ASP A 962 -2.58 19.77 -61.14
C ASP A 962 -1.29 19.28 -61.85
N ALA A 963 -0.17 19.98 -61.68
CA ALA A 963 1.08 19.78 -62.41
C ALA A 963 2.15 18.96 -61.65
N SER A 964 1.82 18.30 -60.53
CA SER A 964 2.81 17.52 -59.75
C SER A 964 2.64 16.00 -59.82
N LYS A 965 1.77 15.46 -60.68
CA LYS A 965 1.78 14.02 -61.06
C LYS A 965 2.97 13.61 -61.95
N LYS A 966 3.90 14.53 -62.26
CA LYS A 966 5.17 14.23 -62.97
C LYS A 966 6.39 14.56 -62.12
N ARG A 967 6.57 13.89 -60.97
CA ARG A 967 7.90 13.68 -60.36
C ARG A 967 7.86 12.61 -59.27
N LYS A 968 7.64 11.36 -59.71
CA LYS A 968 8.23 10.17 -59.09
C LYS A 968 8.86 9.32 -60.19
N LYS A 969 10.10 9.64 -60.50
CA LYS A 969 11.15 8.72 -60.91
C LYS A 969 12.38 9.10 -60.12
#